data_AF-A0A848UEM8-F1
#
_entry.id   AF-A0A848UEM8-F1
#
_cell.length_a   1.000
_cell.length_b   1.000
_cell.length_c   1.000
_cell.angle_alpha   90.00
_cell.angle_beta   90.00
_cell.angle_gamma   90.00
#
_symmetry.space_group_name_H-M   'P 1'
#
loop_
_entity.id
_entity.type
_entity.pdbx_description
1 polymer ?
#
loop_
_entity_poly.entity_id
_entity_poly.type
_entity_poly.pdbx_seq_one_letter_code
_entity_poly.pdbx_strand_id
1 'polypeptide(L)'
;MIKLIPPGTKPSLTTTGSALLASALLGSVPMTTYAYDSPVHIFSVNDVMGGFDGSTYGPAGAVPDQTNIICGLTDTCPTGIAPVTDKQGVTLYPVDSEFGFYVVDFLGAATKSKDGDYNEGFVGNIESGGSVVGLKISNTATDTYKVKPPLGTWCQGLGGTSVKCSTEHYTVMEHVLTCHEVVPYRFADPLTGEQAVLGFPPGVVNPPPPLDCSDAALDDNLTIIGNGQLTNVTPGVQMEANDNTTVLADIAVSEDYSVTLKDDGKPLYRWGGLIKRPNDIRLYARLALPEEWKVADADFQVTRAHLIVNHWITNNPNDQLRPEDLENEAATGRKPSYEIDSEGNWTSTRSCYEGDGDLIDEEGAPAPDFLATGTYFKNVRDSVEEGDPLPFSSDLIEGFTNAYYTTIERDPFEWSYNTSTDPLVKQFVGSLLPNDSLGELVSGPRWRLRANKFGQDIPGLEIPAIECSEPPFTSENIKYEVGEPATTVINLLDWDEEANDAPSPLSTSRGWVDVSANQFVEVATEASGGTPVTTNGLPMTDDFDLAVYIKGDRKSTALFSAQLQIEYEGEGPVNGNDYDVSITAFAAPERVLLGEASTVSVTLSNSGPAVADGAVSILGTTNRGEVIGPFMEMFDGLIPGNPITLELPWTAPADKVTTITFDASVMASGDINPTNNEASAQTKVRRN
;
A
#
# COMPACT_ATOMS: atom_id res chain seq x y z
N MET A 1 24.64 4.15 47.56
CA MET A 1 24.76 2.77 48.08
C MET A 1 23.46 2.05 47.72
N ILE A 2 23.36 1.57 46.48
CA ILE A 2 22.16 0.95 45.91
C ILE A 2 22.63 -0.35 45.24
N LYS A 3 21.96 -1.45 45.57
CA LYS A 3 22.36 -2.84 45.31
C LYS A 3 22.27 -3.19 43.82
N LEU A 4 23.34 -3.80 43.31
CA LEU A 4 23.37 -4.54 42.04
C LEU A 4 22.53 -5.83 42.16
N ILE A 5 21.65 -6.07 41.18
CA ILE A 5 20.92 -7.32 40.99
C ILE A 5 21.65 -8.11 39.88
N PRO A 6 21.89 -9.44 40.01
CA PRO A 6 22.62 -10.22 39.01
C PRO A 6 21.74 -10.58 37.79
N PRO A 7 22.35 -10.85 36.62
CA PRO A 7 21.64 -11.16 35.38
C PRO A 7 21.00 -12.55 35.44
N GLY A 8 19.69 -12.59 35.18
CA GLY A 8 18.93 -13.83 35.03
C GLY A 8 19.30 -14.58 33.76
N THR A 9 19.47 -15.89 33.92
CA THR A 9 19.66 -16.92 32.90
C THR A 9 18.64 -16.86 31.75
N LYS A 10 19.14 -16.81 30.50
CA LYS A 10 18.37 -17.06 29.28
C LYS A 10 17.89 -18.52 29.21
N PRO A 11 16.63 -18.83 28.87
CA PRO A 11 16.27 -20.17 28.43
C PRO A 11 16.71 -20.36 26.98
N SER A 12 17.45 -21.44 26.71
CA SER A 12 17.74 -21.89 25.35
C SER A 12 16.48 -22.44 24.71
N LEU A 13 15.94 -21.77 23.69
CA LEU A 13 14.97 -22.39 22.79
C LEU A 13 15.73 -23.29 21.82
N THR A 14 15.54 -24.59 22.01
CA THR A 14 15.91 -25.63 21.06
C THR A 14 15.18 -25.43 19.74
N THR A 15 15.95 -25.41 18.66
CA THR A 15 15.54 -25.45 17.27
C THR A 15 14.73 -26.72 16.97
N THR A 16 13.43 -26.56 16.71
CA THR A 16 12.61 -27.54 16.00
C THR A 16 11.99 -26.83 14.80
N GLY A 17 12.22 -27.39 13.61
CA GLY A 17 11.94 -26.78 12.33
C GLY A 17 10.50 -26.30 12.18
N SER A 18 10.36 -25.02 11.80
CA SER A 18 9.11 -24.43 11.37
C SER A 18 8.68 -25.07 10.05
N ALA A 19 7.62 -25.87 10.09
CA ALA A 19 6.80 -26.10 8.91
C ALA A 19 6.06 -24.79 8.61
N LEU A 20 6.25 -24.22 7.42
CA LEU A 20 5.40 -23.16 6.91
C LEU A 20 3.96 -23.69 6.81
N LEU A 21 3.12 -23.31 7.77
CA LEU A 21 1.68 -23.26 7.60
C LEU A 21 1.36 -21.86 7.12
N ALA A 22 1.09 -21.73 5.83
CA ALA A 22 0.42 -20.57 5.26
C ALA A 22 -1.03 -20.57 5.77
N SER A 23 -1.23 -20.14 7.02
CA SER A 23 -2.53 -19.65 7.46
C SER A 23 -2.62 -18.22 6.93
N ALA A 24 -3.34 -18.04 5.83
CA ALA A 24 -3.84 -16.74 5.44
C ALA A 24 -4.65 -16.18 6.62
N LEU A 25 -4.07 -15.24 7.35
CA LEU A 25 -4.81 -14.33 8.22
C LEU A 25 -5.59 -13.40 7.30
N LEU A 26 -6.71 -13.87 6.78
CA LEU A 26 -7.78 -12.99 6.31
C LEU A 26 -8.32 -12.31 7.55
N GLY A 27 -7.88 -11.07 7.80
CA GLY A 27 -8.60 -10.19 8.71
C GLY A 27 -10.03 -10.08 8.17
N SER A 28 -11.00 -10.58 8.93
CA SER A 28 -12.40 -10.52 8.55
C SER A 28 -12.85 -9.06 8.51
N VAL A 29 -12.89 -8.49 7.31
CA VAL A 29 -13.67 -7.28 7.03
C VAL A 29 -15.13 -7.61 7.41
N PRO A 30 -15.85 -6.75 8.14
CA PRO A 30 -17.30 -6.91 8.26
C PRO A 30 -17.88 -6.86 6.84
N MET A 31 -18.31 -8.02 6.31
CA MET A 31 -18.89 -8.09 4.96
C MET A 31 -20.25 -7.39 4.95
N THR A 32 -20.26 -6.14 4.52
CA THR A 32 -21.36 -5.67 3.67
C THR A 32 -21.24 -6.46 2.37
N THR A 33 -22.27 -7.20 1.98
CA THR A 33 -22.27 -7.90 0.69
C THR A 33 -22.29 -6.88 -0.44
N TYR A 34 -21.20 -6.85 -1.19
CA TYR A 34 -21.08 -6.07 -2.42
C TYR A 34 -22.02 -6.65 -3.49
N ALA A 35 -22.36 -5.83 -4.48
CA ALA A 35 -23.13 -6.29 -5.63
C ALA A 35 -22.33 -7.29 -6.48
N TYR A 36 -21.02 -7.10 -6.53
CA TYR A 36 -20.10 -7.92 -7.30
C TYR A 36 -18.77 -8.12 -6.57
N ASP A 37 -18.29 -9.36 -6.59
CA ASP A 37 -16.91 -9.74 -6.25
C ASP A 37 -16.27 -10.36 -7.49
N SER A 38 -15.11 -9.85 -7.90
CA SER A 38 -14.34 -10.51 -8.96
C SER A 38 -13.81 -11.86 -8.46
N PRO A 39 -13.49 -12.80 -9.36
CA PRO A 39 -12.62 -13.91 -9.02
C PRO A 39 -11.30 -13.39 -8.41
N VAL A 40 -10.77 -14.13 -7.44
CA VAL A 40 -9.47 -13.81 -6.83
C VAL A 40 -8.36 -14.08 -7.86
N HIS A 41 -7.60 -13.05 -8.22
CA HIS A 41 -6.40 -13.19 -9.04
C HIS A 41 -5.22 -13.60 -8.14
N ILE A 42 -4.50 -14.66 -8.51
CA ILE A 42 -3.28 -15.09 -7.82
C ILE A 42 -2.07 -14.68 -8.65
N PHE A 43 -1.20 -13.86 -8.07
CA PHE A 43 -0.04 -13.35 -8.80
C PHE A 43 0.99 -14.45 -9.08
N SER A 44 1.61 -14.39 -10.26
CA SER A 44 2.62 -15.32 -10.71
C SER A 44 3.59 -14.67 -11.70
N VAL A 45 4.63 -15.40 -12.11
CA VAL A 45 5.57 -14.95 -13.16
C VAL A 45 4.88 -14.59 -14.48
N ASN A 46 3.67 -15.08 -14.74
CA ASN A 46 2.88 -14.75 -15.92
C ASN A 46 2.42 -13.29 -15.95
N ASP A 47 2.39 -12.62 -14.80
CA ASP A 47 1.90 -11.25 -14.68
C ASP A 47 3.01 -10.22 -14.93
N VAL A 48 4.26 -10.64 -15.08
CA VAL A 48 5.42 -9.75 -15.24
C VAL A 48 5.41 -9.08 -16.60
N MET A 49 5.49 -7.76 -16.61
CA MET A 49 5.54 -6.94 -17.83
C MET A 49 6.96 -6.76 -18.35
N GLY A 50 7.11 -6.72 -19.67
CA GLY A 50 8.39 -6.58 -20.36
C GLY A 50 8.73 -5.16 -20.81
N GLY A 51 7.75 -4.39 -21.27
CA GLY A 51 7.97 -3.06 -21.82
C GLY A 51 6.71 -2.25 -22.08
N PHE A 52 6.88 -1.10 -22.73
CA PHE A 52 5.80 -0.13 -22.97
C PHE A 52 4.82 -0.52 -24.08
N ASP A 53 5.00 -1.70 -24.69
CA ASP A 53 4.16 -2.25 -25.75
C ASP A 53 3.00 -3.11 -25.23
N GLY A 54 2.82 -3.19 -23.91
CA GLY A 54 1.80 -4.02 -23.27
C GLY A 54 2.19 -5.50 -23.20
N SER A 55 3.47 -5.82 -23.38
CA SER A 55 3.94 -7.20 -23.31
C SER A 55 4.01 -7.73 -21.88
N THR A 56 3.52 -8.96 -21.69
CA THR A 56 3.67 -9.71 -20.43
C THR A 56 4.24 -11.09 -20.68
N TYR A 57 4.85 -11.70 -19.66
CA TYR A 57 5.36 -13.06 -19.79
C TYR A 57 4.23 -14.05 -20.04
N GLY A 58 3.09 -13.84 -19.39
CA GLY A 58 1.89 -14.68 -19.51
C GLY A 58 0.97 -14.31 -20.66
N PRO A 59 -0.17 -15.01 -20.78
CA PRO A 59 -1.15 -14.76 -21.83
C PRO A 59 -2.08 -13.58 -21.54
N ALA A 60 -2.03 -13.00 -20.34
CA ALA A 60 -2.98 -11.98 -19.92
C ALA A 60 -2.75 -10.62 -20.58
N GLY A 61 -1.50 -10.28 -20.92
CA GLY A 61 -1.15 -8.98 -21.52
C GLY A 61 -1.62 -8.84 -22.96
N ALA A 62 -1.41 -7.67 -23.54
CA ALA A 62 -1.76 -7.42 -24.95
C ALA A 62 -0.87 -8.23 -25.91
N VAL A 63 0.39 -8.47 -25.52
CA VAL A 63 1.38 -9.24 -26.29
C VAL A 63 2.10 -10.25 -25.38
N PRO A 64 1.82 -11.56 -25.48
CA PRO A 64 2.55 -12.56 -24.71
C PRO A 64 4.01 -12.71 -25.19
N ASP A 65 4.98 -12.59 -24.27
CA ASP A 65 6.42 -12.81 -24.53
C ASP A 65 7.06 -13.71 -23.46
N GLN A 66 6.91 -15.02 -23.67
CA GLN A 66 7.43 -16.08 -22.81
C GLN A 66 8.93 -16.35 -22.96
N THR A 67 9.61 -15.63 -23.85
CA THR A 67 11.00 -15.95 -24.23
C THR A 67 11.99 -14.86 -23.84
N ASN A 68 11.56 -13.60 -23.89
CA ASN A 68 12.51 -12.49 -23.75
C ASN A 68 12.30 -11.69 -22.46
N ILE A 69 11.24 -11.89 -21.67
CA ILE A 69 11.03 -11.16 -20.40
C ILE A 69 11.76 -11.83 -19.23
N ILE A 70 11.66 -13.15 -19.12
CA ILE A 70 12.25 -13.91 -18.00
C ILE A 70 13.13 -15.02 -18.55
N CYS A 71 14.40 -15.08 -18.13
CA CYS A 71 15.29 -16.17 -18.51
C CYS A 71 15.32 -17.29 -17.47
N GLY A 72 15.62 -18.53 -17.89
CA GLY A 72 15.81 -19.67 -16.97
C GLY A 72 14.56 -20.47 -16.65
N LEU A 73 13.36 -20.01 -17.00
CA LEU A 73 12.11 -20.75 -16.84
C LEU A 73 11.92 -21.81 -17.93
N THR A 74 11.98 -21.38 -19.19
CA THR A 74 11.81 -22.21 -20.39
C THR A 74 13.12 -22.37 -21.16
N ASP A 75 13.94 -21.31 -21.17
CA ASP A 75 15.20 -21.21 -21.90
C ASP A 75 16.42 -21.01 -20.98
N THR A 76 17.63 -21.20 -21.50
CA THR A 76 18.86 -20.93 -20.75
C THR A 76 19.19 -19.44 -20.70
N CYS A 77 19.49 -18.92 -19.51
CA CYS A 77 19.96 -17.54 -19.34
C CYS A 77 21.31 -17.26 -20.07
N PRO A 78 21.57 -16.00 -20.45
CA PRO A 78 22.86 -15.56 -20.98
C PRO A 78 24.02 -15.86 -20.03
N THR A 79 25.24 -15.94 -20.58
CA THR A 79 26.44 -16.28 -19.80
C THR A 79 26.70 -15.24 -18.71
N GLY A 80 26.79 -15.68 -17.45
CA GLY A 80 27.04 -14.80 -16.29
C GLY A 80 25.78 -14.37 -15.54
N ILE A 81 24.60 -14.70 -16.08
CA ILE A 81 23.30 -14.45 -15.45
C ILE A 81 22.66 -15.81 -15.11
N ALA A 82 22.11 -15.95 -13.91
CA ALA A 82 21.48 -17.19 -13.47
C ALA A 82 20.39 -16.92 -12.43
N PRO A 83 19.38 -17.80 -12.31
CA PRO A 83 18.43 -17.76 -11.22
C PRO A 83 19.12 -17.79 -9.85
N VAL A 84 18.56 -17.07 -8.90
CA VAL A 84 19.06 -16.96 -7.52
C VAL A 84 18.03 -17.52 -6.55
N THR A 85 18.47 -18.26 -5.54
CA THR A 85 17.58 -18.71 -4.46
C THR A 85 17.62 -17.70 -3.32
N ASP A 86 16.45 -17.22 -2.92
CA ASP A 86 16.33 -16.28 -1.81
C ASP A 86 16.51 -16.95 -0.44
N LYS A 87 16.37 -16.15 0.64
CA LYS A 87 16.52 -16.65 2.02
C LYS A 87 15.38 -17.57 2.47
N GLN A 88 14.27 -17.57 1.76
CA GLN A 88 13.07 -18.37 2.05
C GLN A 88 13.02 -19.64 1.19
N GLY A 89 14.02 -19.86 0.31
CA GLY A 89 14.12 -21.04 -0.55
C GLY A 89 13.38 -20.90 -1.89
N VAL A 90 12.86 -19.71 -2.23
CA VAL A 90 12.21 -19.44 -3.52
C VAL A 90 13.28 -19.15 -4.57
N THR A 91 13.20 -19.84 -5.71
CA THR A 91 14.05 -19.55 -6.87
C THR A 91 13.49 -18.34 -7.62
N LEU A 92 14.29 -17.30 -7.74
CA LEU A 92 13.99 -16.07 -8.47
C LEU A 92 14.76 -16.05 -9.79
N TYR A 93 14.03 -15.84 -10.87
CA TYR A 93 14.51 -15.81 -12.24
C TYR A 93 14.80 -14.37 -12.68
N PRO A 94 15.90 -14.14 -13.41
CA PRO A 94 16.28 -12.81 -13.88
C PRO A 94 15.29 -12.26 -14.91
N VAL A 95 15.06 -10.94 -14.88
CA VAL A 95 14.09 -10.22 -15.73
C VAL A 95 14.82 -9.20 -16.61
N ASP A 96 14.47 -9.16 -17.90
CA ASP A 96 14.77 -8.09 -18.86
C ASP A 96 13.54 -7.19 -18.96
N SER A 97 13.71 -5.91 -18.66
CA SER A 97 12.62 -4.93 -18.59
C SER A 97 13.03 -3.54 -19.07
N GLU A 98 12.12 -2.89 -19.81
CA GLU A 98 12.30 -1.50 -20.24
C GLU A 98 12.04 -0.47 -19.13
N PHE A 99 11.45 -0.89 -18.00
CA PHE A 99 11.04 0.00 -16.91
C PHE A 99 12.22 0.39 -16.01
N GLY A 100 13.22 1.04 -16.60
CA GLY A 100 14.43 1.46 -15.94
C GLY A 100 15.20 2.48 -16.76
N PHE A 101 16.39 2.86 -16.28
CA PHE A 101 17.18 3.91 -16.90
C PHE A 101 18.65 3.54 -17.03
N TYR A 102 19.24 3.92 -18.17
CA TYR A 102 20.68 4.11 -18.31
C TYR A 102 21.07 5.46 -17.73
N VAL A 103 21.87 5.46 -16.67
CA VAL A 103 22.29 6.69 -15.98
C VAL A 103 23.73 7.05 -16.29
N VAL A 104 24.01 8.34 -16.44
CA VAL A 104 25.36 8.87 -16.65
C VAL A 104 25.55 10.13 -15.81
N ASP A 105 26.59 10.13 -14.97
CA ASP A 105 26.98 11.28 -14.14
C ASP A 105 27.03 12.58 -14.97
N PHE A 106 26.35 13.61 -14.47
CA PHE A 106 26.22 14.96 -15.03
C PHE A 106 25.52 15.09 -16.39
N LEU A 107 25.11 13.97 -17.00
CA LEU A 107 24.37 13.96 -18.26
C LEU A 107 22.87 13.77 -18.00
N GLY A 108 22.52 12.76 -17.19
CA GLY A 108 21.12 12.44 -16.89
C GLY A 108 20.82 10.95 -16.97
N ALA A 109 19.57 10.64 -17.31
CA ALA A 109 19.02 9.32 -17.41
C ALA A 109 18.27 9.15 -18.74
N ALA A 110 18.55 8.05 -19.45
CA ALA A 110 17.84 7.66 -20.66
C ALA A 110 17.07 6.37 -20.40
N THR A 111 15.84 6.26 -20.89
CA THR A 111 15.02 5.05 -20.72
C THR A 111 15.74 3.83 -21.30
N LYS A 112 15.64 2.69 -20.61
CA LYS A 112 16.12 1.42 -21.13
C LYS A 112 15.29 0.95 -22.32
N SER A 113 15.85 0.06 -23.10
CA SER A 113 15.17 -0.68 -24.15
C SER A 113 15.42 -2.15 -23.92
N LYS A 114 14.49 -3.01 -24.32
CA LYS A 114 14.68 -4.45 -24.23
C LYS A 114 15.87 -4.90 -25.08
N ASP A 115 16.93 -5.36 -24.45
CA ASP A 115 18.21 -5.64 -25.10
C ASP A 115 18.86 -6.97 -24.71
N GLY A 116 18.14 -7.80 -23.95
CA GLY A 116 18.63 -9.08 -23.45
C GLY A 116 19.59 -8.95 -22.28
N ASP A 117 19.74 -7.76 -21.69
CA ASP A 117 20.23 -7.64 -20.32
C ASP A 117 19.11 -8.08 -19.36
N TYR A 118 19.43 -8.98 -18.43
CA TYR A 118 18.47 -9.51 -17.45
C TYR A 118 18.90 -9.12 -16.02
N ASN A 119 19.45 -7.91 -15.87
CA ASN A 119 19.98 -7.37 -14.63
C ASN A 119 19.07 -6.26 -14.07
N GLU A 120 17.78 -6.26 -14.41
CA GLU A 120 16.81 -5.26 -13.97
C GLU A 120 16.18 -5.69 -12.63
N GLY A 121 15.91 -6.99 -12.50
CA GLY A 121 15.35 -7.58 -11.28
C GLY A 121 15.20 -9.09 -11.38
N PHE A 122 14.53 -9.67 -10.39
CA PHE A 122 14.31 -11.11 -10.26
C PHE A 122 12.90 -11.40 -9.75
N VAL A 123 12.27 -12.44 -10.29
CA VAL A 123 10.89 -12.86 -9.96
C VAL A 123 10.78 -14.37 -9.81
N GLY A 124 9.94 -14.85 -8.91
CA GLY A 124 9.73 -16.29 -8.76
C GLY A 124 8.42 -16.65 -8.05
N ASN A 125 7.75 -17.69 -8.54
CA ASN A 125 6.50 -18.16 -7.95
C ASN A 125 6.73 -18.65 -6.51
N ILE A 126 5.81 -18.29 -5.63
CA ILE A 126 5.65 -18.88 -4.32
C ILE A 126 4.70 -20.06 -4.48
N GLU A 127 5.17 -21.26 -4.14
CA GLU A 127 4.39 -22.49 -4.28
C GLU A 127 4.04 -23.08 -2.91
N SER A 128 2.80 -23.55 -2.78
CA SER A 128 2.33 -24.31 -1.61
C SER A 128 1.49 -25.48 -2.08
N GLY A 129 1.83 -26.69 -1.64
CA GLY A 129 1.10 -27.91 -2.05
C GLY A 129 1.17 -28.23 -3.56
N GLY A 130 2.15 -27.68 -4.29
CA GLY A 130 2.27 -27.82 -5.74
C GLY A 130 1.45 -26.82 -6.56
N SER A 131 0.78 -25.87 -5.89
CA SER A 131 0.05 -24.77 -6.53
C SER A 131 0.79 -23.44 -6.31
N VAL A 132 0.75 -22.56 -7.30
CA VAL A 132 1.20 -21.17 -7.14
C VAL A 132 0.23 -20.43 -6.24
N VAL A 133 0.74 -19.75 -5.22
CA VAL A 133 -0.03 -18.97 -4.24
C VAL A 133 0.40 -17.50 -4.17
N GLY A 134 1.36 -17.10 -5.00
CA GLY A 134 1.84 -15.73 -5.10
C GLY A 134 3.15 -15.62 -5.88
N LEU A 135 3.67 -14.41 -5.91
CA LEU A 135 4.90 -14.04 -6.59
C LEU A 135 5.85 -13.37 -5.61
N LYS A 136 7.13 -13.73 -5.71
CA LYS A 136 8.22 -13.03 -5.04
C LYS A 136 8.96 -12.17 -6.04
N ILE A 137 9.25 -10.93 -5.66
CA ILE A 137 9.87 -9.91 -6.52
C ILE A 137 11.06 -9.31 -5.80
N SER A 138 12.17 -9.09 -6.50
CA SER A 138 13.35 -8.38 -6.00
C SER A 138 13.95 -7.55 -7.11
N ASN A 139 14.16 -6.26 -6.89
CA ASN A 139 14.81 -5.42 -7.89
C ASN A 139 16.33 -5.49 -7.77
N THR A 140 16.99 -4.97 -8.79
CA THR A 140 18.40 -4.59 -8.66
C THR A 140 18.58 -3.31 -7.86
N ALA A 141 19.84 -2.97 -7.57
CA ALA A 141 20.13 -1.76 -6.83
C ALA A 141 19.66 -0.54 -7.63
N THR A 142 18.99 0.40 -6.96
CA THR A 142 18.65 1.68 -7.58
C THR A 142 19.91 2.37 -8.10
N ASP A 143 19.90 2.70 -9.38
CA ASP A 143 20.98 3.44 -10.02
C ASP A 143 20.93 4.92 -9.62
N THR A 144 22.09 5.56 -9.64
CA THR A 144 22.22 6.96 -9.25
C THR A 144 23.18 7.67 -10.19
N TYR A 145 22.93 8.94 -10.47
CA TYR A 145 23.88 9.80 -11.16
C TYR A 145 24.10 11.10 -10.41
N LYS A 146 25.33 11.61 -10.50
CA LYS A 146 25.74 12.85 -9.85
C LYS A 146 25.32 14.05 -10.67
N VAL A 147 25.00 15.12 -9.96
CA VAL A 147 24.68 16.43 -10.53
C VAL A 147 25.37 17.52 -9.72
N LYS A 148 25.48 18.73 -10.26
CA LYS A 148 26.00 19.87 -9.49
C LYS A 148 24.92 20.28 -8.47
N PRO A 149 25.21 20.40 -7.16
CA PRO A 149 24.26 21.01 -6.24
C PRO A 149 23.88 22.44 -6.67
N PRO A 150 22.62 22.87 -6.45
CA PRO A 150 21.52 22.20 -5.75
C PRO A 150 20.60 21.31 -6.64
N LEU A 151 21.05 20.87 -7.82
CA LEU A 151 20.18 20.25 -8.84
C LEU A 151 19.66 18.83 -8.51
N GLY A 152 20.20 18.20 -7.46
CA GLY A 152 19.90 16.81 -7.12
C GLY A 152 18.70 16.67 -6.19
N THR A 153 17.99 15.54 -6.29
CA THR A 153 16.88 15.20 -5.39
C THR A 153 17.33 14.46 -4.13
N TRP A 154 18.62 14.14 -4.03
CA TRP A 154 19.24 13.45 -2.90
C TRP A 154 20.56 14.12 -2.51
N CYS A 155 20.79 14.26 -1.21
CA CYS A 155 22.09 14.62 -0.67
C CYS A 155 22.91 13.35 -0.45
N GLN A 156 24.20 13.41 -0.78
CA GLN A 156 25.14 12.33 -0.51
C GLN A 156 25.77 12.53 0.87
N GLY A 157 25.53 11.61 1.78
CA GLY A 157 26.11 11.58 3.13
C GLY A 157 27.53 11.02 3.16
N LEU A 158 28.21 11.26 4.28
CA LEU A 158 29.51 10.66 4.59
C LEU A 158 29.37 9.14 4.67
N GLY A 159 30.19 8.40 3.92
CA GLY A 159 30.13 6.93 3.86
C GLY A 159 29.24 6.35 2.76
N GLY A 160 28.69 7.18 1.87
CA GLY A 160 27.93 6.72 0.70
C GLY A 160 26.45 6.44 0.97
N THR A 161 25.96 6.77 2.17
CA THR A 161 24.52 6.90 2.42
C THR A 161 23.96 8.11 1.69
N SER A 162 22.66 8.14 1.45
CA SER A 162 21.99 9.26 0.80
C SER A 162 20.69 9.56 1.52
N VAL A 163 20.38 10.84 1.73
CA VAL A 163 19.10 11.31 2.27
C VAL A 163 18.34 12.06 1.18
N LYS A 164 17.02 11.98 1.17
CA LYS A 164 16.20 12.72 0.21
C LYS A 164 16.37 14.21 0.51
N CYS A 165 16.66 14.99 -0.52
CA CYS A 165 16.86 16.43 -0.45
C CYS A 165 15.99 17.11 -1.49
N SER A 166 14.70 16.75 -1.43
CA SER A 166 13.67 17.30 -2.29
C SER A 166 12.29 17.11 -1.67
N THR A 167 11.40 18.07 -1.89
CA THR A 167 10.02 18.07 -1.40
C THR A 167 9.11 18.81 -2.39
N GLU A 168 7.81 18.54 -2.35
CA GLU A 168 6.81 19.31 -3.11
C GLU A 168 6.32 20.55 -2.34
N HIS A 169 6.77 20.71 -1.09
CA HIS A 169 6.33 21.78 -0.18
C HIS A 169 7.48 22.76 0.09
N TYR A 170 7.27 24.03 -0.26
CA TYR A 170 8.29 25.08 -0.08
C TYR A 170 8.66 25.24 1.40
N THR A 171 7.67 25.31 2.29
CA THR A 171 7.86 25.52 3.74
C THR A 171 8.66 24.40 4.41
N VAL A 172 8.60 23.18 3.88
CA VAL A 172 9.46 22.06 4.31
C VAL A 172 10.91 22.27 3.86
N MET A 173 11.13 22.70 2.62
CA MET A 173 12.47 23.02 2.13
C MET A 173 13.07 24.18 2.93
N GLU A 174 12.30 25.25 3.11
CA GLU A 174 12.72 26.44 3.85
C GLU A 174 13.14 26.08 5.27
N HIS A 175 12.29 25.34 6.00
CA HIS A 175 12.59 24.86 7.35
C HIS A 175 13.88 24.03 7.43
N VAL A 176 14.20 23.26 6.38
CA VAL A 176 15.43 22.44 6.33
C VAL A 176 16.67 23.27 6.01
N LEU A 177 16.55 24.29 5.15
CA LEU A 177 17.70 25.05 4.63
C LEU A 177 18.02 26.30 5.45
N THR A 178 17.05 26.84 6.18
CA THR A 178 17.20 28.08 6.95
C THR A 178 16.34 28.09 8.20
N CYS A 179 16.60 29.05 9.08
CA CYS A 179 15.72 29.38 10.21
C CYS A 179 14.73 30.51 9.89
N HIS A 180 14.78 31.08 8.68
CA HIS A 180 13.74 31.99 8.22
C HIS A 180 12.45 31.21 7.93
N GLU A 181 11.32 31.70 8.40
CA GLU A 181 10.01 31.10 8.10
C GLU A 181 9.10 32.13 7.43
N VAL A 182 8.78 31.92 6.15
CA VAL A 182 7.79 32.72 5.41
C VAL A 182 6.40 32.51 5.96
N VAL A 183 6.08 31.27 6.35
CA VAL A 183 4.85 30.91 7.08
C VAL A 183 5.21 30.55 8.53
N PRO A 184 5.06 31.49 9.48
CA PRO A 184 5.57 31.35 10.85
C PRO A 184 4.92 30.22 11.66
N TYR A 185 5.75 29.43 12.37
CA TYR A 185 5.26 28.48 13.36
C TYR A 185 6.25 28.11 14.47
N ARG A 186 7.57 28.19 14.24
CA ARG A 186 8.61 27.77 15.20
C ARG A 186 9.72 28.81 15.34
N PHE A 187 10.48 29.07 14.27
CA PHE A 187 11.57 30.04 14.26
C PHE A 187 11.05 31.47 14.01
N ALA A 188 9.80 31.64 13.65
CA ALA A 188 9.11 32.92 13.71
C ALA A 188 7.89 32.85 14.65
N ASP A 189 7.59 33.96 15.32
CA ASP A 189 6.41 34.06 16.18
C ASP A 189 5.13 33.96 15.33
N PRO A 190 4.25 32.97 15.57
CA PRO A 190 3.10 32.72 14.70
C PRO A 190 2.00 33.79 14.76
N LEU A 191 2.03 34.69 15.74
CA LEU A 191 1.04 35.76 15.87
C LEU A 191 1.53 37.06 15.22
N THR A 192 2.82 37.33 15.29
CA THR A 192 3.41 38.60 14.88
C THR A 192 4.21 38.50 13.58
N GLY A 193 4.72 37.32 13.24
CA GLY A 193 5.67 37.08 12.16
C GLY A 193 7.10 37.51 12.48
N GLU A 194 7.40 37.85 13.74
CA GLU A 194 8.75 38.25 14.15
C GLU A 194 9.69 37.04 14.10
N GLN A 195 10.71 37.12 13.23
CA GLN A 195 11.74 36.10 13.09
C GLN A 195 12.62 36.03 14.34
N ALA A 196 13.03 34.82 14.73
CA ALA A 196 13.86 34.61 15.91
C ALA A 196 15.30 35.06 15.70
N VAL A 197 15.98 35.34 16.82
CA VAL A 197 17.43 35.52 16.88
C VAL A 197 18.03 34.32 17.60
N LEU A 198 18.65 33.41 16.85
CA LEU A 198 19.26 32.20 17.37
C LEU A 198 20.62 32.52 17.98
N GLY A 199 20.86 32.01 19.19
CA GLY A 199 22.10 32.24 19.91
C GLY A 199 22.45 31.08 20.83
N PHE A 200 23.73 31.02 21.21
CA PHE A 200 24.19 30.01 22.15
C PHE A 200 23.59 30.19 23.54
N PRO A 201 23.39 29.09 24.29
CA PRO A 201 22.91 29.17 25.67
C PRO A 201 23.78 30.07 26.55
N PRO A 202 23.21 30.69 27.60
CA PRO A 202 23.98 31.47 28.56
C PRO A 202 25.11 30.62 29.19
N GLY A 203 26.34 31.13 29.16
CA GLY A 203 27.51 30.49 29.79
C GLY A 203 28.54 29.90 28.83
N VAL A 204 28.26 29.89 27.52
CA VAL A 204 29.29 29.58 26.50
C VAL A 204 30.36 30.67 26.51
N VAL A 205 31.63 30.27 26.56
CA VAL A 205 32.77 31.19 26.58
C VAL A 205 33.12 31.58 25.14
N ASN A 206 33.07 32.88 24.83
CA ASN A 206 33.28 33.45 23.49
C ASN A 206 32.35 32.86 22.42
N PRO A 207 31.02 32.97 22.58
CA PRO A 207 30.11 32.47 21.56
C PRO A 207 30.28 33.28 20.26
N PRO A 208 30.07 32.66 19.09
CA PRO A 208 29.78 33.38 17.85
C PRO A 208 28.68 34.43 18.04
N PRO A 209 28.62 35.47 17.18
CA PRO A 209 27.47 36.36 17.13
C PRO A 209 26.16 35.58 16.93
N PRO A 210 25.04 36.04 17.53
CA PRO A 210 23.73 35.47 17.24
C PRO A 210 23.41 35.56 15.74
N LEU A 211 22.66 34.58 15.25
CA LEU A 211 22.09 34.55 13.91
C LEU A 211 20.68 35.15 13.96
N ASP A 212 20.44 36.22 13.21
CA ASP A 212 19.11 36.78 13.03
C ASP A 212 18.41 36.07 11.85
N CYS A 213 17.30 35.37 12.11
CA CYS A 213 16.60 34.62 11.06
C CYS A 213 15.93 35.54 10.03
N SER A 214 15.77 36.85 10.33
CA SER A 214 15.34 37.82 9.32
C SER A 214 16.38 38.06 8.23
N ASP A 215 17.65 37.80 8.50
CA ASP A 215 18.76 37.91 7.54
C ASP A 215 19.09 36.58 6.84
N ALA A 216 18.33 35.51 7.13
CA ALA A 216 18.60 34.15 6.68
C ALA A 216 17.63 33.64 5.59
N ALA A 217 16.79 34.51 5.02
CA ALA A 217 15.87 34.11 3.94
C ALA A 217 16.61 33.48 2.75
N LEU A 218 15.96 32.53 2.08
CA LEU A 218 16.50 31.87 0.89
C LEU A 218 16.59 32.85 -0.29
N ASP A 219 17.50 32.58 -1.22
CA ASP A 219 17.52 33.23 -2.52
C ASP A 219 16.40 32.66 -3.40
N ASP A 220 15.31 33.42 -3.50
CA ASP A 220 14.16 33.10 -4.33
C ASP A 220 14.26 33.65 -5.77
N ASN A 221 15.40 34.28 -6.11
CA ASN A 221 15.67 34.74 -7.48
C ASN A 221 16.09 33.58 -8.39
N LEU A 222 15.10 32.78 -8.78
CA LEU A 222 15.28 31.63 -9.63
C LEU A 222 15.55 32.01 -11.10
N THR A 223 16.49 31.31 -11.72
CA THR A 223 16.79 31.39 -13.15
C THR A 223 16.65 30.03 -13.82
N ILE A 224 15.99 29.94 -14.98
CA ILE A 224 15.75 28.66 -15.64
C ILE A 224 16.97 28.26 -16.47
N ILE A 225 17.41 27.01 -16.32
CA ILE A 225 18.37 26.37 -17.22
C ILE A 225 17.67 26.04 -18.54
N GLY A 226 18.14 26.63 -19.64
CA GLY A 226 17.80 26.24 -21.01
C GLY A 226 19.06 25.88 -21.79
N ASN A 227 19.13 24.66 -22.33
CA ASN A 227 20.31 24.12 -23.02
C ASN A 227 21.62 24.26 -22.21
N GLY A 228 21.56 24.05 -20.90
CA GLY A 228 22.69 24.15 -19.98
C GLY A 228 23.13 25.59 -19.66
N GLN A 229 22.33 26.61 -20.00
CA GLN A 229 22.60 28.02 -19.70
C GLN A 229 21.47 28.65 -18.90
N LEU A 230 21.79 29.57 -18.00
CA LEU A 230 20.79 30.34 -17.25
C LEU A 230 20.09 31.34 -18.18
N THR A 231 18.77 31.34 -18.11
CA THR A 231 17.88 32.24 -18.81
C THR A 231 17.08 33.05 -17.78
N ASN A 232 16.75 34.31 -18.10
CA ASN A 232 15.97 35.17 -17.21
C ASN A 232 14.50 35.10 -17.61
N VAL A 233 13.73 34.34 -16.84
CA VAL A 233 12.36 33.91 -17.16
C VAL A 233 11.66 33.50 -15.86
N THR A 234 10.34 33.66 -15.80
CA THR A 234 9.55 33.32 -14.61
C THR A 234 9.38 31.81 -14.49
N PRO A 235 9.73 31.17 -13.35
CA PRO A 235 9.47 29.76 -13.08
C PRO A 235 8.01 29.37 -13.34
N GLY A 236 7.78 28.14 -13.82
CA GLY A 236 6.46 27.61 -14.14
C GLY A 236 5.93 27.97 -15.54
N VAL A 237 6.00 29.24 -15.95
CA VAL A 237 5.41 29.69 -17.24
C VAL A 237 6.14 29.12 -18.47
N GLN A 238 7.43 28.83 -18.32
CA GLN A 238 8.31 28.43 -19.44
C GLN A 238 9.15 27.18 -19.10
N MET A 239 8.64 26.35 -18.19
CA MET A 239 9.23 25.05 -17.86
C MET A 239 8.32 23.96 -18.36
N GLU A 240 8.88 22.96 -19.02
CA GLU A 240 8.19 21.69 -19.22
C GLU A 240 8.40 20.76 -18.03
N ALA A 241 7.59 19.70 -17.93
CA ALA A 241 7.79 18.66 -16.93
C ALA A 241 9.17 18.00 -17.10
N ASN A 242 9.91 17.86 -16.00
CA ASN A 242 11.22 17.20 -15.96
C ASN A 242 11.24 16.12 -14.89
N ASP A 243 10.90 14.89 -15.30
CA ASP A 243 10.99 13.69 -14.47
C ASP A 243 12.44 13.18 -14.35
N ASN A 244 13.36 14.06 -13.96
CA ASN A 244 14.75 13.74 -13.64
C ASN A 244 15.55 13.09 -14.79
N THR A 245 15.13 13.25 -16.05
CA THR A 245 15.79 12.63 -17.21
C THR A 245 17.01 13.43 -17.64
N THR A 246 17.01 14.74 -17.39
CA THR A 246 18.11 15.64 -17.69
C THR A 246 18.24 16.73 -16.63
N VAL A 247 19.43 17.27 -16.48
CA VAL A 247 19.70 18.49 -15.67
C VAL A 247 20.14 19.68 -16.51
N LEU A 248 19.96 19.58 -17.84
CA LEU A 248 20.40 20.59 -18.80
C LEU A 248 19.26 21.49 -19.31
N ALA A 249 18.02 21.24 -18.89
CA ALA A 249 16.85 22.01 -19.30
C ALA A 249 15.75 21.92 -18.21
N ASP A 250 14.84 22.88 -18.21
CA ASP A 250 13.60 22.86 -17.44
C ASP A 250 13.81 22.71 -15.92
N ILE A 251 14.86 23.36 -15.42
CA ILE A 251 15.14 23.49 -13.99
C ILE A 251 15.34 24.96 -13.65
N ALA A 252 14.54 25.50 -12.73
CA ALA A 252 14.73 26.82 -12.15
C ALA A 252 15.74 26.71 -10.99
N VAL A 253 16.73 27.59 -10.92
CA VAL A 253 17.87 27.46 -10.00
C VAL A 253 18.20 28.79 -9.36
N SER A 254 18.41 28.78 -8.05
CA SER A 254 18.95 29.88 -7.25
C SER A 254 20.29 29.49 -6.61
N GLU A 255 20.83 30.33 -5.73
CA GLU A 255 22.02 29.97 -4.95
C GLU A 255 21.75 28.87 -3.91
N ASP A 256 20.52 28.78 -3.40
CA ASP A 256 20.16 27.88 -2.29
C ASP A 256 19.47 26.59 -2.75
N TYR A 257 18.59 26.67 -3.75
CA TYR A 257 17.78 25.52 -4.19
C TYR A 257 17.50 25.53 -5.69
N SER A 258 16.81 24.48 -6.15
CA SER A 258 16.28 24.40 -7.50
C SER A 258 14.88 23.80 -7.54
N VAL A 259 14.15 24.08 -8.61
CA VAL A 259 12.76 23.66 -8.82
C VAL A 259 12.62 23.04 -10.19
N THR A 260 11.86 21.96 -10.27
CA THR A 260 11.38 21.34 -11.51
C THR A 260 9.87 21.19 -11.46
N LEU A 261 9.23 21.09 -12.63
CA LEU A 261 7.86 20.63 -12.71
C LEU A 261 7.81 19.10 -12.83
N LYS A 262 6.88 18.50 -12.09
CA LYS A 262 6.44 17.12 -12.31
C LYS A 262 5.49 17.06 -13.52
N ASP A 263 5.16 15.85 -13.93
CA ASP A 263 4.18 15.54 -14.98
C ASP A 263 2.78 16.09 -14.69
N ASP A 264 2.40 16.13 -13.41
CA ASP A 264 1.17 16.76 -12.91
C ASP A 264 1.25 18.30 -12.77
N GLY A 265 2.37 18.91 -13.18
CA GLY A 265 2.60 20.36 -13.09
C GLY A 265 2.91 20.88 -11.69
N LYS A 266 3.01 20.03 -10.67
CA LYS A 266 3.40 20.46 -9.32
C LYS A 266 4.90 20.74 -9.24
N PRO A 267 5.33 21.73 -8.42
CA PRO A 267 6.74 21.98 -8.19
C PRO A 267 7.38 20.86 -7.35
N LEU A 268 8.62 20.52 -7.70
CA LEU A 268 9.51 19.72 -6.86
C LEU A 268 10.75 20.55 -6.56
N TYR A 269 10.87 20.96 -5.30
CA TYR A 269 12.01 21.69 -4.74
C TYR A 269 13.15 20.73 -4.41
N ARG A 270 14.40 21.16 -4.62
CA ARG A 270 15.59 20.30 -4.60
C ARG A 270 16.83 21.05 -4.11
N TRP A 271 17.69 20.38 -3.33
CA TRP A 271 18.93 20.96 -2.81
C TRP A 271 20.09 19.95 -2.73
N GLY A 272 19.95 18.81 -3.38
CA GLY A 272 20.91 17.71 -3.37
C GLY A 272 21.98 17.78 -4.47
N GLY A 273 22.85 16.76 -4.50
CA GLY A 273 23.90 16.57 -5.50
C GLY A 273 23.83 15.23 -6.24
N LEU A 274 22.77 14.46 -6.00
CA LEU A 274 22.56 13.13 -6.55
C LEU A 274 21.11 12.97 -6.99
N ILE A 275 20.88 12.21 -8.04
CA ILE A 275 19.55 11.77 -8.47
C ILE A 275 19.51 10.25 -8.47
N LYS A 276 18.41 9.68 -7.96
CA LYS A 276 18.14 8.24 -7.98
C LYS A 276 17.18 7.89 -9.13
N ARG A 277 17.46 6.81 -9.84
CA ARG A 277 16.62 6.23 -10.90
C ARG A 277 16.45 4.74 -10.62
N PRO A 278 15.38 4.34 -9.90
CA PRO A 278 15.11 2.93 -9.66
C PRO A 278 14.77 2.21 -10.97
N ASN A 279 15.12 0.93 -11.05
CA ASN A 279 14.44 0.01 -11.96
C ASN A 279 13.14 -0.44 -11.27
N ASP A 280 12.08 -0.53 -12.06
CA ASP A 280 10.76 -0.99 -11.63
C ASP A 280 10.53 -2.39 -12.19
N ILE A 281 10.01 -3.30 -11.37
CA ILE A 281 9.40 -4.52 -11.86
C ILE A 281 7.89 -4.30 -11.82
N ARG A 282 7.27 -4.30 -13.00
CA ARG A 282 5.85 -4.05 -13.18
C ARG A 282 5.11 -5.35 -13.39
N LEU A 283 3.92 -5.42 -12.79
CA LEU A 283 3.01 -6.56 -12.87
C LEU A 283 1.69 -6.07 -13.43
N TYR A 284 1.07 -6.88 -14.27
CA TYR A 284 -0.25 -6.66 -14.85
C TYR A 284 -1.19 -7.79 -14.43
N ALA A 285 -2.32 -7.43 -13.84
CA ALA A 285 -3.41 -8.35 -13.55
C ALA A 285 -4.71 -7.83 -14.17
N ARG A 286 -5.42 -8.72 -14.87
CA ARG A 286 -6.76 -8.45 -15.39
C ARG A 286 -7.78 -9.09 -14.46
N LEU A 287 -8.65 -8.29 -13.84
CA LEU A 287 -9.70 -8.76 -12.96
C LEU A 287 -11.04 -8.62 -13.68
N ALA A 288 -11.86 -9.66 -13.66
CA ALA A 288 -13.15 -9.64 -14.32
C ALA A 288 -14.05 -8.53 -13.77
N LEU A 289 -14.82 -7.90 -14.65
CA LEU A 289 -15.92 -6.98 -14.33
C LEU A 289 -17.29 -7.66 -14.52
N PRO A 290 -18.39 -7.07 -14.02
CA PRO A 290 -19.75 -7.54 -14.32
C PRO A 290 -20.00 -7.60 -15.83
N GLU A 291 -20.55 -8.71 -16.32
CA GLU A 291 -20.77 -8.91 -17.76
C GLU A 291 -21.81 -7.94 -18.33
N GLU A 292 -22.76 -7.48 -17.52
CA GLU A 292 -23.74 -6.47 -17.89
C GLU A 292 -23.12 -5.08 -18.15
N TRP A 293 -21.94 -4.78 -17.58
CA TRP A 293 -21.23 -3.53 -17.85
C TRP A 293 -20.62 -3.51 -19.25
N LYS A 294 -20.36 -4.68 -19.84
CA LYS A 294 -19.79 -4.84 -21.18
C LYS A 294 -20.85 -4.72 -22.29
N VAL A 295 -22.12 -4.55 -21.93
CA VAL A 295 -23.20 -4.30 -22.89
C VAL A 295 -23.06 -2.89 -23.44
N ALA A 296 -23.19 -2.74 -24.76
CA ALA A 296 -23.14 -1.41 -25.39
C ALA A 296 -24.13 -0.44 -24.74
N ASP A 297 -23.67 0.77 -24.47
CA ASP A 297 -24.40 1.85 -23.80
C ASP A 297 -24.73 1.61 -22.31
N ALA A 298 -24.18 0.58 -21.66
CA ALA A 298 -24.28 0.39 -20.21
C ALA A 298 -23.51 1.48 -19.45
N ASP A 299 -24.14 2.09 -18.44
CA ASP A 299 -23.58 3.21 -17.66
C ASP A 299 -24.19 3.22 -16.25
N PHE A 300 -23.79 2.24 -15.43
CA PHE A 300 -24.24 2.11 -14.04
C PHE A 300 -23.44 3.05 -13.14
N GLN A 301 -24.11 3.72 -12.20
CA GLN A 301 -23.43 4.55 -11.20
C GLN A 301 -22.82 3.66 -10.12
N VAL A 302 -21.52 3.77 -9.89
CA VAL A 302 -20.78 2.99 -8.88
C VAL A 302 -20.85 3.71 -7.54
N THR A 303 -21.41 3.05 -6.53
CA THR A 303 -21.60 3.63 -5.19
C THR A 303 -20.52 3.21 -4.21
N ARG A 304 -19.80 2.11 -4.49
CA ARG A 304 -18.63 1.65 -3.72
C ARG A 304 -17.74 0.81 -4.61
N ALA A 305 -16.42 1.00 -4.52
CA ALA A 305 -15.47 0.17 -5.22
C ALA A 305 -14.17 0.02 -4.41
N HIS A 306 -13.85 -1.22 -4.04
CA HIS A 306 -12.67 -1.55 -3.25
C HIS A 306 -11.77 -2.53 -3.99
N LEU A 307 -10.47 -2.19 -4.05
CA LEU A 307 -9.43 -3.10 -4.49
C LEU A 307 -8.72 -3.70 -3.27
N ILE A 308 -8.81 -5.02 -3.11
CA ILE A 308 -8.16 -5.77 -2.05
C ILE A 308 -6.88 -6.39 -2.61
N VAL A 309 -5.74 -6.11 -2.00
CA VAL A 309 -4.44 -6.68 -2.37
C VAL A 309 -3.79 -7.32 -1.16
N ASN A 310 -3.44 -8.60 -1.28
CA ASN A 310 -2.68 -9.33 -0.27
C ASN A 310 -1.21 -9.37 -0.68
N HIS A 311 -0.33 -8.93 0.21
CA HIS A 311 1.10 -8.78 -0.06
C HIS A 311 1.91 -8.91 1.23
N TRP A 312 3.23 -8.79 1.15
CA TRP A 312 4.06 -8.51 2.31
C TRP A 312 4.20 -7.02 2.53
N ILE A 313 4.26 -6.58 3.80
CA ILE A 313 4.69 -5.22 4.13
C ILE A 313 6.01 -4.95 3.41
N THR A 314 6.00 -3.92 2.56
CA THR A 314 7.15 -3.56 1.77
C THR A 314 8.09 -2.66 2.58
N ASN A 315 9.35 -2.60 2.18
CA ASN A 315 10.32 -1.66 2.74
C ASN A 315 10.46 -0.37 1.92
N ASN A 316 9.72 -0.29 0.81
CA ASN A 316 9.70 0.86 -0.08
C ASN A 316 8.30 1.50 -0.10
N PRO A 317 8.14 2.70 0.48
CA PRO A 317 6.86 3.41 0.46
C PRO A 317 6.46 3.93 -0.93
N ASN A 318 7.30 3.71 -1.96
CA ASN A 318 7.00 4.04 -3.35
C ASN A 318 6.53 2.85 -4.19
N ASP A 319 6.28 1.68 -3.58
CA ASP A 319 5.64 0.57 -4.29
C ASP A 319 4.15 0.92 -4.52
N GLN A 320 3.76 1.04 -5.78
CA GLN A 320 2.48 1.64 -6.18
C GLN A 320 1.47 0.60 -6.66
N LEU A 321 0.19 0.88 -6.41
CA LEU A 321 -0.94 0.26 -7.07
C LEU A 321 -1.48 1.27 -8.09
N ARG A 322 -1.66 0.85 -9.33
CA ARG A 322 -2.14 1.68 -10.46
C ARG A 322 -3.39 1.03 -11.09
N PRO A 323 -4.56 1.15 -10.44
CA PRO A 323 -5.85 0.81 -11.01
C PRO A 323 -6.08 1.56 -12.33
N GLU A 324 -6.37 0.88 -13.44
CA GLU A 324 -6.61 1.51 -14.75
C GLU A 324 -5.49 2.46 -15.20
N ASP A 325 -4.25 2.20 -14.75
CA ASP A 325 -3.08 3.10 -14.89
C ASP A 325 -3.25 4.51 -14.29
N LEU A 326 -4.28 4.73 -13.47
CA LEU A 326 -4.53 5.99 -12.80
C LEU A 326 -3.54 6.20 -11.66
N GLU A 327 -3.07 7.44 -11.54
CA GLU A 327 -2.45 7.96 -10.33
C GLU A 327 -3.51 8.66 -9.48
N ASN A 328 -3.47 8.45 -8.17
CA ASN A 328 -4.34 9.17 -7.26
C ASN A 328 -3.58 9.58 -6.00
N GLU A 329 -3.17 10.85 -5.99
CA GLU A 329 -2.51 11.48 -4.84
C GLU A 329 -3.53 12.13 -3.88
N ALA A 330 -4.83 12.08 -4.18
CA ALA A 330 -5.89 12.57 -3.29
C ALA A 330 -6.14 11.61 -2.11
N ALA A 331 -6.06 10.31 -2.38
CA ALA A 331 -6.08 9.29 -1.33
C ALA A 331 -4.81 9.45 -0.50
N THR A 332 -4.93 10.00 0.70
CA THR A 332 -3.80 10.47 1.51
C THR A 332 -3.54 9.64 2.75
N GLY A 333 -4.52 8.82 3.14
CA GLY A 333 -4.57 8.14 4.43
C GLY A 333 -4.93 9.07 5.57
N ARG A 334 -4.57 8.69 6.80
CA ARG A 334 -4.85 9.51 7.98
C ARG A 334 -3.93 10.71 8.08
N LYS A 335 -4.54 11.89 8.11
CA LYS A 335 -3.92 13.20 8.36
C LYS A 335 -3.86 13.51 9.89
N PRO A 336 -3.03 14.46 10.33
CA PRO A 336 -2.98 14.89 11.73
C PRO A 336 -4.26 15.62 12.15
N SER A 337 -4.62 15.53 13.43
CA SER A 337 -5.84 16.14 13.97
C SER A 337 -5.63 17.62 14.31
N TYR A 338 -6.57 18.47 13.95
CA TYR A 338 -6.46 19.92 14.14
C TYR A 338 -7.79 20.61 14.44
N GLU A 339 -7.72 21.81 15.00
CA GLU A 339 -8.84 22.72 15.17
C GLU A 339 -8.66 23.96 14.29
N ILE A 340 -9.78 24.51 13.82
CA ILE A 340 -9.86 25.67 12.94
C ILE A 340 -10.38 26.84 13.78
N ASP A 341 -9.60 27.91 13.87
CA ASP A 341 -10.00 29.11 14.58
C ASP A 341 -10.93 30.02 13.74
N SER A 342 -11.36 31.15 14.32
CA SER A 342 -12.24 32.10 13.64
C SER A 342 -11.61 32.81 12.43
N GLU A 343 -10.28 32.79 12.34
CA GLU A 343 -9.50 33.39 11.24
C GLU A 343 -9.18 32.35 10.16
N GLY A 344 -9.48 31.08 10.39
CA GLY A 344 -9.25 29.97 9.48
C GLY A 344 -7.91 29.25 9.69
N ASN A 345 -7.14 29.64 10.72
CA ASN A 345 -5.88 28.99 11.03
C ASN A 345 -6.12 27.59 11.60
N TRP A 346 -5.21 26.67 11.30
CA TRP A 346 -5.28 25.30 11.79
C TRP A 346 -4.23 25.12 12.87
N THR A 347 -4.63 24.63 14.04
CA THR A 347 -3.70 24.32 15.13
C THR A 347 -3.85 22.87 15.58
N SER A 348 -2.73 22.25 15.95
CA SER A 348 -2.69 20.85 16.38
C SER A 348 -3.58 20.64 17.62
N THR A 349 -4.37 19.57 17.61
CA THR A 349 -5.17 19.19 18.80
C THR A 349 -4.42 18.26 19.73
N ARG A 350 -3.33 17.67 19.23
CA ARG A 350 -2.51 16.69 19.93
C ARG A 350 -1.05 17.08 19.84
N SER A 351 -0.33 16.81 20.93
CA SER A 351 1.11 16.94 20.93
C SER A 351 1.78 15.71 20.31
N CYS A 352 2.79 15.90 19.47
CA CYS A 352 3.48 14.83 18.73
C CYS A 352 4.93 15.22 18.39
N TYR A 353 5.71 14.35 17.74
CA TYR A 353 7.06 14.70 17.27
C TYR A 353 7.05 15.06 15.78
N GLU A 354 8.00 15.91 15.37
CA GLU A 354 8.34 16.09 13.96
C GLU A 354 9.23 14.94 13.48
N GLY A 355 9.02 14.54 12.22
CA GLY A 355 9.74 13.45 11.58
C GLY A 355 10.83 13.90 10.61
N ASP A 356 11.00 15.20 10.40
CA ASP A 356 12.08 15.81 9.60
C ASP A 356 13.46 15.66 10.25
N GLY A 357 13.49 15.28 11.53
CA GLY A 357 14.71 14.86 12.20
C GLY A 357 15.57 16.02 12.65
N ASP A 358 14.95 17.11 13.13
CA ASP A 358 15.62 18.18 13.87
C ASP A 358 16.35 17.61 15.10
N LEU A 359 17.59 17.20 14.84
CA LEU A 359 18.67 16.84 15.74
C LEU A 359 19.99 17.07 14.99
N ILE A 360 20.68 18.18 15.30
CA ILE A 360 22.13 18.28 15.11
C ILE A 360 22.77 18.06 16.49
N ASP A 361 23.00 16.78 16.81
CA ASP A 361 23.72 16.38 18.02
C ASP A 361 25.21 16.76 17.94
N GLU A 362 25.59 17.85 18.59
CA GLU A 362 26.80 17.82 19.41
C GLU A 362 26.43 17.32 20.82
N GLU A 363 27.26 16.41 21.33
CA GLU A 363 27.10 15.62 22.56
C GLU A 363 26.47 16.40 23.74
N GLY A 364 25.15 16.28 23.93
CA GLY A 364 24.40 16.85 25.07
C GLY A 364 23.12 17.65 24.79
N ALA A 365 22.61 17.67 23.55
CA ALA A 365 21.38 18.37 23.19
C ALA A 365 20.09 17.60 23.62
N PRO A 366 18.98 18.30 23.93
CA PRO A 366 17.69 17.68 24.25
C PRO A 366 17.06 16.95 23.03
N ALA A 367 16.14 16.04 23.32
CA ALA A 367 15.31 15.21 22.41
C ALA A 367 14.79 15.92 21.14
N PRO A 368 14.39 15.19 20.08
CA PRO A 368 13.76 15.77 18.90
C PRO A 368 12.59 16.67 19.28
N ASP A 369 12.37 17.72 18.50
CA ASP A 369 11.41 18.76 18.84
C ASP A 369 9.97 18.21 18.92
N PHE A 370 9.38 18.42 20.10
CA PHE A 370 8.03 18.00 20.42
C PHE A 370 7.05 19.10 20.05
N LEU A 371 6.18 18.84 19.07
CA LEU A 371 5.04 19.68 18.75
C LEU A 371 4.06 19.66 19.90
N ALA A 372 3.79 20.83 20.48
CA ALA A 372 2.76 20.98 21.47
C ALA A 372 1.37 21.03 20.82
N THR A 373 0.33 20.76 21.61
CA THR A 373 -1.03 21.16 21.22
C THR A 373 -1.08 22.67 21.03
N GLY A 374 -1.74 23.14 19.97
CA GLY A 374 -1.79 24.54 19.58
C GLY A 374 -0.68 24.98 18.62
N THR A 375 0.23 24.08 18.22
CA THR A 375 1.18 24.37 17.12
C THR A 375 0.40 24.64 15.83
N TYR A 376 0.75 25.72 15.12
CA TYR A 376 0.14 26.04 13.85
C TYR A 376 0.52 25.00 12.80
N PHE A 377 -0.49 24.41 12.16
CA PHE A 377 -0.36 23.63 10.94
C PHE A 377 -0.64 24.49 9.71
N LYS A 378 -1.54 25.46 9.83
CA LYS A 378 -1.89 26.42 8.78
C LYS A 378 -2.07 27.79 9.40
N ASN A 379 -1.45 28.81 8.81
CA ASN A 379 -1.57 30.21 9.18
C ASN A 379 -2.04 31.01 7.96
N VAL A 380 -3.35 31.26 7.89
CA VAL A 380 -4.01 31.85 6.72
C VAL A 380 -3.61 33.31 6.53
N ARG A 381 -3.23 34.01 7.59
CA ARG A 381 -2.76 35.40 7.49
C ARG A 381 -1.48 35.51 6.68
N ASP A 382 -0.63 34.49 6.75
CA ASP A 382 0.69 34.47 6.13
C ASP A 382 0.69 33.66 4.82
N SER A 383 -0.49 33.43 4.24
CA SER A 383 -0.64 32.94 2.87
C SER A 383 -0.05 33.94 1.87
N VAL A 384 0.70 33.44 0.89
CA VAL A 384 1.32 34.25 -0.15
C VAL A 384 0.43 34.26 -1.40
N GLU A 385 -0.21 35.39 -1.69
CA GLU A 385 -1.06 35.53 -2.89
C GLU A 385 -0.27 36.04 -4.12
N GLU A 386 0.68 36.94 -3.92
CA GLU A 386 1.57 37.50 -4.94
C GLU A 386 2.88 37.94 -4.27
N GLY A 387 4.03 37.83 -4.96
CA GLY A 387 5.28 38.42 -4.49
C GLY A 387 6.48 37.48 -4.53
N ASP A 388 7.36 37.67 -3.54
CA ASP A 388 8.62 36.97 -3.33
C ASP A 388 8.59 36.34 -1.92
N PRO A 389 8.65 35.00 -1.77
CA PRO A 389 8.78 34.01 -2.84
C PRO A 389 7.55 33.98 -3.77
N LEU A 390 7.77 33.56 -5.02
CA LEU A 390 6.67 33.27 -5.94
C LEU A 390 5.81 32.15 -5.33
N PRO A 391 4.48 32.33 -5.21
CA PRO A 391 3.60 31.34 -4.58
C PRO A 391 3.32 30.18 -5.52
N PHE A 392 4.36 29.40 -5.81
CA PHE A 392 4.33 28.34 -6.81
C PHE A 392 3.79 27.03 -6.23
N SER A 393 4.01 26.81 -4.93
CA SER A 393 3.52 25.65 -4.20
C SER A 393 2.25 26.00 -3.43
N SER A 394 1.35 25.02 -3.32
CA SER A 394 0.08 25.21 -2.63
C SER A 394 0.25 25.51 -1.15
N ASP A 395 1.32 25.06 -0.51
CA ASP A 395 1.60 25.34 0.88
C ASP A 395 1.85 26.83 1.15
N LEU A 396 2.49 27.56 0.22
CA LEU A 396 2.60 29.02 0.31
C LEU A 396 1.26 29.71 0.07
N ILE A 397 0.53 29.31 -0.97
CA ILE A 397 -0.78 29.90 -1.33
C ILE A 397 -1.78 29.74 -0.19
N GLU A 398 -1.73 28.60 0.50
CA GLU A 398 -2.67 28.30 1.57
C GLU A 398 -2.14 28.68 2.96
N GLY A 399 -0.84 28.94 3.11
CA GLY A 399 -0.21 29.22 4.41
C GLY A 399 -0.06 27.96 5.27
N PHE A 400 0.24 26.80 4.68
CA PHE A 400 0.63 25.61 5.44
C PHE A 400 2.05 25.75 5.99
N THR A 401 2.30 25.12 7.13
CA THR A 401 3.60 25.14 7.82
C THR A 401 4.31 23.80 7.68
N ASN A 402 5.62 23.76 7.96
CA ASN A 402 6.39 22.52 7.99
C ASN A 402 5.76 21.47 8.94
N ALA A 403 5.28 21.89 10.12
CA ALA A 403 4.66 21.00 11.11
C ALA A 403 3.49 20.17 10.54
N TYR A 404 2.73 20.72 9.58
CA TYR A 404 1.65 19.99 8.93
C TYR A 404 2.13 18.87 8.01
N TYR A 405 3.37 18.92 7.52
CA TYR A 405 3.92 17.88 6.64
C TYR A 405 4.77 16.88 7.43
N THR A 406 5.41 17.32 8.52
CA THR A 406 6.43 16.55 9.23
C THR A 406 5.94 15.92 10.53
N THR A 407 4.79 16.31 11.08
CA THR A 407 4.24 15.63 12.28
C THR A 407 4.02 14.13 12.06
N ILE A 408 4.44 13.30 13.01
CA ILE A 408 4.25 11.84 12.95
C ILE A 408 2.86 11.38 13.41
N GLU A 409 1.93 12.31 13.68
CA GLU A 409 0.52 12.01 13.94
C GLU A 409 -0.25 11.70 12.64
N ARG A 410 0.24 10.77 11.84
CA ARG A 410 -0.35 10.41 10.55
C ARG A 410 -0.14 8.95 10.23
N ASP A 411 -0.86 8.42 9.25
CA ASP A 411 -0.56 7.11 8.67
C ASP A 411 -1.09 7.04 7.23
N PRO A 412 -0.22 7.00 6.21
CA PRO A 412 -0.63 7.00 4.81
C PRO A 412 -1.35 5.70 4.39
N PHE A 413 -1.30 4.65 5.21
CA PHE A 413 -1.85 3.33 4.89
C PHE A 413 -3.13 3.00 5.68
N GLU A 414 -3.65 3.96 6.43
CA GLU A 414 -4.92 3.84 7.15
C GLU A 414 -6.05 4.60 6.44
N TRP A 415 -7.25 4.04 6.51
CA TRP A 415 -8.49 4.74 6.26
C TRP A 415 -8.69 5.82 7.33
N SER A 416 -9.00 7.05 6.91
CA SER A 416 -9.13 8.22 7.75
C SER A 416 -10.59 8.58 7.98
N TYR A 417 -10.99 8.67 9.25
CA TYR A 417 -12.34 9.05 9.65
C TYR A 417 -12.31 10.28 10.55
N ASN A 418 -13.21 11.22 10.31
CA ASN A 418 -13.45 12.33 11.23
C ASN A 418 -14.50 11.91 12.27
N THR A 419 -14.11 11.80 13.54
CA THR A 419 -15.01 11.46 14.65
C THR A 419 -15.76 12.67 15.19
N SER A 420 -15.32 13.88 14.85
CA SER A 420 -15.91 15.13 15.33
C SER A 420 -17.08 15.54 14.45
N THR A 421 -18.21 15.88 15.07
CA THR A 421 -19.34 16.52 14.39
C THR A 421 -19.22 18.04 14.34
N ASP A 422 -18.24 18.62 15.04
CA ASP A 422 -17.96 20.06 14.97
C ASP A 422 -17.19 20.35 13.68
N PRO A 423 -17.70 21.20 12.77
CA PRO A 423 -17.01 21.50 11.52
C PRO A 423 -15.63 22.15 11.73
N LEU A 424 -15.42 22.82 12.87
CA LEU A 424 -14.17 23.48 13.24
C LEU A 424 -13.16 22.55 13.92
N VAL A 425 -13.52 21.31 14.24
CA VAL A 425 -12.60 20.34 14.84
C VAL A 425 -12.48 19.14 13.93
N LYS A 426 -11.27 18.88 13.45
CA LYS A 426 -10.92 17.72 12.62
C LYS A 426 -10.19 16.71 13.50
N GLN A 427 -10.95 15.75 14.02
CA GLN A 427 -10.41 14.69 14.87
C GLN A 427 -10.31 13.42 14.05
N PHE A 428 -9.13 13.14 13.52
CA PHE A 428 -8.94 12.00 12.62
C PHE A 428 -8.52 10.75 13.38
N VAL A 429 -9.21 9.65 13.08
CA VAL A 429 -8.86 8.31 13.56
C VAL A 429 -8.62 7.39 12.38
N GLY A 430 -7.71 6.43 12.57
CA GLY A 430 -7.23 5.54 11.52
C GLY A 430 -7.79 4.13 11.66
N SER A 431 -7.97 3.44 10.54
CA SER A 431 -8.27 2.02 10.51
C SER A 431 -7.54 1.33 9.35
N LEU A 432 -7.04 0.11 9.56
CA LEU A 432 -6.38 -0.67 8.51
C LEU A 432 -7.34 -1.17 7.43
N LEU A 433 -8.64 -1.22 7.76
CA LEU A 433 -9.73 -1.67 6.91
C LEU A 433 -10.88 -0.64 6.96
N PRO A 434 -11.75 -0.56 5.94
CA PRO A 434 -12.93 0.28 5.99
C PRO A 434 -13.78 0.01 7.24
N ASN A 435 -14.20 1.07 7.92
CA ASN A 435 -15.03 0.98 9.11
C ASN A 435 -15.94 2.21 9.26
N ASP A 436 -17.16 2.10 8.71
CA ASP A 436 -18.19 3.15 8.74
C ASP A 436 -18.68 3.51 10.17
N SER A 437 -18.29 2.74 11.20
CA SER A 437 -18.64 3.07 12.60
C SER A 437 -17.72 4.10 13.26
N LEU A 438 -16.60 4.46 12.61
CA LEU A 438 -15.61 5.38 13.18
C LEU A 438 -15.92 6.86 12.94
N GLY A 439 -16.83 7.20 12.02
CA GLY A 439 -17.18 8.58 11.71
C GLY A 439 -17.40 8.81 10.23
N GLU A 440 -17.31 10.07 9.81
CA GLU A 440 -17.36 10.44 8.40
C GLU A 440 -16.04 10.05 7.72
N LEU A 441 -16.11 9.31 6.60
CA LEU A 441 -14.93 8.98 5.81
C LEU A 441 -14.35 10.26 5.20
N VAL A 442 -13.06 10.49 5.41
CA VAL A 442 -12.34 11.66 4.92
C VAL A 442 -11.45 11.30 3.74
N SER A 443 -10.75 10.17 3.84
CA SER A 443 -9.88 9.65 2.79
C SER A 443 -9.57 8.17 3.06
N GLY A 444 -9.47 7.38 2.01
CA GLY A 444 -8.89 6.04 2.05
C GLY A 444 -7.36 6.07 2.13
N PRO A 445 -6.72 4.90 2.25
CA PRO A 445 -5.27 4.79 2.21
C PRO A 445 -4.73 5.16 0.83
N ARG A 446 -3.48 5.66 0.79
CA ARG A 446 -2.76 5.91 -0.46
C ARG A 446 -2.78 4.68 -1.36
N TRP A 447 -2.86 4.88 -2.68
CA TRP A 447 -2.85 3.83 -3.70
C TRP A 447 -1.47 3.19 -3.85
N ARG A 448 -1.03 2.52 -2.79
CA ARG A 448 0.31 1.98 -2.59
C ARG A 448 0.24 0.67 -1.82
N LEU A 449 1.26 -0.16 -1.96
CA LEU A 449 1.44 -1.28 -1.04
C LEU A 449 1.83 -0.73 0.33
N ARG A 450 1.24 -1.28 1.40
CA ARG A 450 1.60 -0.90 2.77
C ARG A 450 3.09 -1.12 3.03
N ALA A 451 3.75 -0.07 3.52
CA ALA A 451 5.18 -0.08 3.84
C ALA A 451 5.45 0.32 5.29
N ASN A 452 6.68 0.07 5.76
CA ASN A 452 7.08 0.42 7.12
C ASN A 452 7.41 1.90 7.36
N LYS A 453 7.27 2.77 6.34
CA LYS A 453 7.71 4.17 6.35
C LYS A 453 6.61 5.13 5.91
N PHE A 454 6.66 6.36 6.40
CA PHE A 454 5.71 7.43 6.06
C PHE A 454 5.72 7.85 4.59
N GLY A 455 6.85 7.67 3.87
CA GLY A 455 6.91 7.94 2.44
C GLY A 455 7.39 9.34 2.10
N GLN A 456 6.63 10.05 1.25
CA GLN A 456 7.12 11.20 0.50
C GLN A 456 7.50 12.41 1.36
N ASP A 457 6.70 12.70 2.39
CA ASP A 457 6.81 13.91 3.23
C ASP A 457 7.80 13.71 4.37
N ILE A 458 7.92 12.47 4.87
CA ILE A 458 8.86 12.09 5.93
C ILE A 458 9.71 10.90 5.43
N PRO A 459 10.63 11.15 4.49
CA PRO A 459 11.34 10.11 3.78
C PRO A 459 12.29 9.35 4.70
N GLY A 460 12.07 8.04 4.81
CA GLY A 460 12.98 7.14 5.52
C GLY A 460 12.70 6.95 7.01
N LEU A 461 11.77 7.71 7.60
CA LEU A 461 11.31 7.47 8.97
C LEU A 461 10.30 6.31 9.00
N GLU A 462 10.52 5.39 9.92
CA GLU A 462 9.64 4.23 10.14
C GLU A 462 8.38 4.66 10.91
N ILE A 463 7.24 4.04 10.64
CA ILE A 463 5.99 4.36 11.33
C ILE A 463 6.00 3.68 12.71
N PRO A 464 5.88 4.42 13.82
CA PRO A 464 5.98 3.82 15.15
C PRO A 464 4.69 3.09 15.54
N ALA A 465 4.83 1.97 16.26
CA ALA A 465 3.68 1.23 16.79
C ALA A 465 2.92 2.04 17.86
N ILE A 466 3.67 2.77 18.68
CA ILE A 466 3.14 3.76 19.62
C ILE A 466 3.24 5.13 18.95
N GLU A 467 2.10 5.68 18.53
CA GLU A 467 2.02 7.00 17.91
C GLU A 467 2.65 8.09 18.79
N CYS A 468 3.28 9.07 18.16
CA CYS A 468 3.94 10.18 18.84
C CYS A 468 5.00 9.76 19.85
N SER A 469 5.64 8.60 19.64
CA SER A 469 6.86 8.23 20.36
C SER A 469 8.06 9.00 19.84
N GLU A 470 9.08 9.14 20.67
CA GLU A 470 10.32 9.86 20.35
C GLU A 470 11.16 9.06 19.35
N PRO A 471 11.54 9.63 18.19
CA PRO A 471 12.53 9.00 17.30
C PRO A 471 13.97 9.12 17.87
N PRO A 472 14.90 8.19 17.55
CA PRO A 472 14.74 7.04 16.66
C PRO A 472 14.03 5.86 17.34
N PHE A 473 13.22 5.14 16.57
CA PHE A 473 12.46 4.00 17.07
C PHE A 473 13.32 2.74 17.20
N THR A 474 13.14 2.02 18.30
CA THR A 474 13.65 0.64 18.41
C THR A 474 12.81 -0.29 17.54
N SER A 475 13.37 -1.43 17.12
CA SER A 475 12.61 -2.45 16.37
C SER A 475 11.36 -2.94 17.11
N GLU A 476 11.29 -2.85 18.43
CA GLU A 476 10.09 -3.23 19.20
C GLU A 476 8.93 -2.22 19.05
N ASN A 477 9.18 -1.06 18.47
CA ASN A 477 8.22 0.03 18.30
C ASN A 477 8.00 0.37 16.82
N ILE A 478 8.13 -0.60 15.91
CA ILE A 478 7.80 -0.44 14.49
C ILE A 478 6.38 -0.99 14.27
N LYS A 479 5.51 -0.20 13.63
CA LYS A 479 4.09 -0.56 13.43
C LYS A 479 3.91 -1.66 12.38
N TYR A 480 4.67 -1.58 11.30
CA TYR A 480 4.57 -2.48 10.16
C TYR A 480 5.91 -3.16 9.92
N GLU A 481 6.02 -4.43 10.30
CA GLU A 481 7.25 -5.21 10.14
C GLU A 481 7.42 -5.68 8.70
N VAL A 482 8.56 -5.33 8.08
CA VAL A 482 8.84 -5.68 6.68
C VAL A 482 8.84 -7.20 6.49
N GLY A 483 8.10 -7.66 5.48
CA GLY A 483 7.99 -9.08 5.16
C GLY A 483 6.86 -9.81 5.89
N GLU A 484 6.10 -9.14 6.76
CA GLU A 484 4.87 -9.72 7.31
C GLU A 484 3.72 -9.68 6.29
N PRO A 485 2.85 -10.71 6.24
CA PRO A 485 1.63 -10.67 5.44
C PRO A 485 0.72 -9.51 5.83
N ALA A 486 0.21 -8.81 4.83
CA ALA A 486 -0.70 -7.68 4.98
C ALA A 486 -1.77 -7.67 3.89
N THR A 487 -2.90 -7.08 4.23
CA THR A 487 -3.99 -6.77 3.30
C THR A 487 -4.12 -5.26 3.21
N THR A 488 -4.01 -4.76 1.98
CA THR A 488 -4.31 -3.36 1.63
C THR A 488 -5.65 -3.32 0.93
N VAL A 489 -6.55 -2.46 1.39
CA VAL A 489 -7.86 -2.23 0.77
C VAL A 489 -7.90 -0.78 0.33
N ILE A 490 -7.94 -0.55 -0.97
CA ILE A 490 -7.94 0.78 -1.58
C ILE A 490 -9.37 1.19 -1.93
N ASN A 491 -9.73 2.44 -1.64
CA ASN A 491 -10.96 3.05 -2.16
C ASN A 491 -10.72 3.58 -3.57
N LEU A 492 -11.35 2.95 -4.57
CA LEU A 492 -11.22 3.37 -5.98
C LEU A 492 -12.07 4.60 -6.33
N LEU A 493 -12.99 5.00 -5.43
CA LEU A 493 -13.78 6.21 -5.57
C LEU A 493 -13.22 7.40 -4.79
N ASP A 494 -12.16 7.21 -4.00
CA ASP A 494 -11.49 8.33 -3.32
C ASP A 494 -10.80 9.19 -4.38
N TRP A 495 -11.30 10.39 -4.65
CA TRP A 495 -10.85 11.23 -5.76
C TRP A 495 -11.04 12.69 -5.40
N ASP A 496 -10.09 13.53 -5.79
CA ASP A 496 -10.19 14.98 -5.57
C ASP A 496 -10.98 15.62 -6.70
N GLU A 497 -12.31 15.66 -6.58
CA GLU A 497 -13.18 16.21 -7.62
C GLU A 497 -12.95 17.71 -7.84
N GLU A 498 -12.57 18.43 -6.78
CA GLU A 498 -12.33 19.88 -6.83
C GLU A 498 -11.02 20.18 -7.57
N ALA A 499 -9.93 19.47 -7.25
CA ALA A 499 -8.65 19.65 -7.93
C ALA A 499 -8.69 19.19 -9.39
N ASN A 500 -9.52 18.19 -9.72
CA ASN A 500 -9.61 17.63 -11.07
C ASN A 500 -10.74 18.22 -11.93
N ASP A 501 -11.58 19.11 -11.38
CA ASP A 501 -12.80 19.66 -12.02
C ASP A 501 -13.71 18.57 -12.65
N ALA A 502 -13.72 17.38 -12.05
CA ALA A 502 -14.47 16.22 -12.54
C ALA A 502 -14.59 15.13 -11.47
N PRO A 503 -15.69 14.35 -11.46
CA PRO A 503 -15.81 13.19 -10.58
C PRO A 503 -14.77 12.12 -10.91
N SER A 504 -14.60 11.15 -10.01
CA SER A 504 -13.77 9.97 -10.29
C SER A 504 -14.19 9.34 -11.63
N PRO A 505 -13.26 9.01 -12.55
CA PRO A 505 -13.60 8.29 -13.78
C PRO A 505 -14.22 6.92 -13.46
N LEU A 506 -13.94 6.37 -12.27
CA LEU A 506 -14.47 5.09 -11.80
C LEU A 506 -15.86 5.20 -11.13
N SER A 507 -16.45 6.40 -11.11
CA SER A 507 -17.80 6.63 -10.56
C SER A 507 -18.92 6.06 -11.45
N THR A 508 -18.64 5.71 -12.70
CA THR A 508 -19.61 5.03 -13.59
C THR A 508 -18.96 3.86 -14.31
N SER A 509 -19.74 2.81 -14.59
CA SER A 509 -19.25 1.57 -15.23
C SER A 509 -18.53 1.82 -16.56
N ARG A 510 -18.86 2.90 -17.28
CA ARG A 510 -18.21 3.26 -18.55
C ARG A 510 -16.73 3.56 -18.39
N GLY A 511 -16.33 4.23 -17.31
CA GLY A 511 -14.92 4.54 -17.07
C GLY A 511 -14.05 3.32 -16.72
N TRP A 512 -14.67 2.17 -16.47
CA TRP A 512 -13.99 0.89 -16.22
C TRP A 512 -13.81 0.06 -17.49
N VAL A 513 -14.80 0.06 -18.40
CA VAL A 513 -14.82 -0.83 -19.57
C VAL A 513 -14.35 -0.17 -20.86
N ASP A 514 -14.25 1.17 -20.87
CA ASP A 514 -13.89 1.96 -22.05
C ASP A 514 -12.87 3.04 -21.67
N VAL A 515 -11.60 2.79 -22.02
CA VAL A 515 -10.51 3.75 -21.78
C VAL A 515 -10.79 5.13 -22.40
N SER A 516 -11.58 5.21 -23.48
CA SER A 516 -11.92 6.51 -24.09
C SER A 516 -12.89 7.34 -23.25
N ALA A 517 -13.57 6.71 -22.29
CA ALA A 517 -14.39 7.38 -21.28
C ALA A 517 -13.57 7.83 -20.05
N ASN A 518 -12.30 7.41 -19.94
CA ASN A 518 -11.40 7.81 -18.86
C ASN A 518 -10.38 8.85 -19.36
N GLN A 519 -10.72 10.14 -19.17
CA GLN A 519 -9.89 11.26 -19.64
C GLN A 519 -8.52 11.40 -18.93
N PHE A 520 -8.31 10.66 -17.85
CA PHE A 520 -7.10 10.73 -17.03
C PHE A 520 -6.06 9.68 -17.44
N VAL A 521 -6.35 8.89 -18.49
CA VAL A 521 -5.45 7.88 -19.04
C VAL A 521 -5.04 8.28 -20.46
N GLU A 522 -3.73 8.35 -20.70
CA GLU A 522 -3.19 8.62 -22.03
C GLU A 522 -2.81 7.31 -22.75
N VAL A 523 -3.45 7.04 -23.88
CA VAL A 523 -3.13 5.91 -24.75
C VAL A 523 -1.97 6.29 -25.67
N ALA A 524 -0.85 5.58 -25.56
CA ALA A 524 0.34 5.81 -26.37
C ALA A 524 0.31 5.03 -27.69
N THR A 525 -0.22 3.81 -27.67
CA THR A 525 -0.22 2.92 -28.83
C THR A 525 -1.37 1.93 -28.78
N GLU A 526 -1.52 1.17 -29.86
CA GLU A 526 -2.40 0.00 -29.91
C GLU A 526 -1.53 -1.23 -30.20
N ALA A 527 -1.68 -2.26 -29.38
CA ALA A 527 -1.00 -3.53 -29.60
C ALA A 527 -1.49 -4.20 -30.89
N SER A 528 -0.76 -5.22 -31.35
CA SER A 528 -1.05 -5.94 -32.61
C SER A 528 -2.47 -6.56 -32.68
N GLY A 529 -3.14 -6.71 -31.52
CA GLY A 529 -4.52 -7.20 -31.39
C GLY A 529 -5.61 -6.12 -31.29
N GLY A 530 -5.25 -4.84 -31.38
CA GLY A 530 -6.19 -3.71 -31.24
C GLY A 530 -6.48 -3.30 -29.80
N THR A 531 -5.81 -3.90 -28.81
CA THR A 531 -5.88 -3.50 -27.39
C THR A 531 -5.10 -2.19 -27.21
N PRO A 532 -5.73 -1.11 -26.72
CA PRO A 532 -5.04 0.12 -26.36
C PRO A 532 -4.00 -0.14 -25.26
N VAL A 533 -2.87 0.58 -25.32
CA VAL A 533 -1.80 0.51 -24.34
C VAL A 533 -1.45 1.93 -23.88
N THR A 534 -1.40 2.13 -22.57
CA THR A 534 -1.13 3.45 -21.97
C THR A 534 0.32 3.89 -22.18
N THR A 535 0.61 5.16 -21.90
CA THR A 535 1.98 5.70 -21.85
C THR A 535 2.89 4.98 -20.85
N ASN A 536 2.33 4.34 -19.83
CA ASN A 536 3.08 3.49 -18.88
C ASN A 536 3.16 2.02 -19.29
N GLY A 537 2.62 1.66 -20.45
CA GLY A 537 2.67 0.31 -20.99
C GLY A 537 1.54 -0.61 -20.52
N LEU A 538 0.53 -0.11 -19.80
CA LEU A 538 -0.57 -0.94 -19.31
C LEU A 538 -1.54 -1.29 -20.46
N PRO A 539 -1.84 -2.57 -20.72
CA PRO A 539 -2.95 -2.96 -21.58
C PRO A 539 -4.28 -2.50 -20.99
N MET A 540 -5.14 -1.88 -21.80
CA MET A 540 -6.48 -1.45 -21.42
C MET A 540 -7.53 -2.28 -22.13
N THR A 541 -8.43 -2.89 -21.37
CA THR A 541 -9.35 -3.95 -21.80
C THR A 541 -10.79 -3.59 -21.40
N ASP A 542 -11.73 -4.52 -21.58
CA ASP A 542 -13.12 -4.38 -21.11
C ASP A 542 -13.33 -4.99 -19.71
N ASP A 543 -12.24 -5.40 -19.05
CA ASP A 543 -12.14 -5.85 -17.66
C ASP A 543 -11.29 -4.84 -16.87
N PHE A 544 -11.20 -5.02 -15.54
CA PHE A 544 -10.40 -4.12 -14.70
C PHE A 544 -8.91 -4.42 -14.81
N ASP A 545 -8.14 -3.43 -15.23
CA ASP A 545 -6.71 -3.55 -15.49
C ASP A 545 -5.88 -2.96 -14.34
N LEU A 546 -5.18 -3.83 -13.61
CA LEU A 546 -4.35 -3.46 -12.48
C LEU A 546 -2.87 -3.53 -12.83
N ALA A 547 -2.17 -2.41 -12.70
CA ALA A 547 -0.72 -2.38 -12.63
C ALA A 547 -0.22 -2.35 -11.18
N VAL A 548 0.85 -3.10 -10.88
CA VAL A 548 1.59 -3.00 -9.61
C VAL A 548 3.05 -2.69 -9.90
N TYR A 549 3.55 -1.60 -9.35
CA TYR A 549 4.93 -1.14 -9.56
C TYR A 549 5.76 -1.42 -8.31
N ILE A 550 6.65 -2.41 -8.37
CA ILE A 550 7.64 -2.66 -7.31
C ILE A 550 8.90 -1.89 -7.68
N LYS A 551 9.26 -0.87 -6.89
CA LYS A 551 10.31 0.09 -7.25
C LYS A 551 11.60 -0.15 -6.45
N GLY A 552 12.75 -0.05 -7.11
CA GLY A 552 14.04 0.37 -6.51
C GLY A 552 14.68 -0.36 -5.32
N ASP A 553 14.19 -1.51 -4.81
CA ASP A 553 14.80 -2.16 -3.64
C ASP A 553 15.30 -3.60 -3.89
N ARG A 554 16.52 -3.88 -3.41
CA ARG A 554 17.17 -5.20 -3.50
C ARG A 554 16.58 -6.22 -2.55
N LYS A 555 15.90 -5.79 -1.49
CA LYS A 555 15.22 -6.72 -0.60
C LYS A 555 13.95 -7.17 -1.28
N SER A 556 13.76 -8.48 -1.35
CA SER A 556 12.58 -9.05 -1.96
C SER A 556 11.29 -8.72 -1.19
N THR A 557 10.22 -8.44 -1.91
CA THR A 557 8.84 -8.39 -1.40
C THR A 557 8.02 -9.55 -2.00
N ALA A 558 6.80 -9.75 -1.50
CA ALA A 558 5.87 -10.75 -2.03
C ALA A 558 4.49 -10.14 -2.30
N LEU A 559 3.86 -10.61 -3.37
CA LEU A 559 2.51 -10.26 -3.77
C LEU A 559 1.72 -11.56 -3.96
N PHE A 560 0.56 -11.69 -3.31
CA PHE A 560 -0.19 -12.94 -3.27
C PHE A 560 -1.41 -12.90 -4.17
N SER A 561 -2.31 -11.95 -3.93
CA SER A 561 -3.58 -11.90 -4.65
C SER A 561 -4.16 -10.50 -4.77
N ALA A 562 -5.04 -10.31 -5.75
CA ALA A 562 -5.89 -9.14 -5.88
C ALA A 562 -7.35 -9.55 -6.10
N GLN A 563 -8.29 -8.75 -5.59
CA GLN A 563 -9.73 -8.94 -5.79
C GLN A 563 -10.44 -7.58 -5.79
N LEU A 564 -11.43 -7.43 -6.66
CA LEU A 564 -12.27 -6.25 -6.77
C LEU A 564 -13.64 -6.50 -6.14
N GLN A 565 -14.13 -5.55 -5.34
CA GLN A 565 -15.47 -5.57 -4.76
C GLN A 565 -16.21 -4.29 -5.12
N ILE A 566 -17.42 -4.40 -5.68
CA ILE A 566 -18.16 -3.26 -6.26
C ILE A 566 -19.63 -3.25 -5.82
N GLU A 567 -20.18 -2.07 -5.54
CA GLU A 567 -21.62 -1.79 -5.46
C GLU A 567 -21.99 -0.72 -6.50
N TYR A 568 -23.13 -0.87 -7.18
CA TYR A 568 -23.61 0.07 -8.20
C TYR A 568 -25.14 0.18 -8.25
N GLU A 569 -25.66 1.27 -8.81
CA GLU A 569 -27.10 1.51 -8.92
C GLU A 569 -27.81 0.41 -9.72
N GLY A 570 -29.01 0.02 -9.25
CA GLY A 570 -29.80 -1.05 -9.86
C GLY A 570 -29.44 -2.44 -9.34
N GLU A 571 -28.22 -2.64 -8.86
CA GLU A 571 -27.73 -3.82 -8.17
C GLU A 571 -27.18 -3.35 -6.80
N GLY A 572 -28.09 -2.95 -5.91
CA GLY A 572 -27.70 -2.52 -4.57
C GLY A 572 -27.11 -3.69 -3.75
N PRO A 573 -26.46 -3.41 -2.60
CA PRO A 573 -26.05 -4.47 -1.69
C PRO A 573 -27.24 -5.39 -1.44
N VAL A 574 -27.08 -6.69 -1.72
CA VAL A 574 -28.12 -7.66 -1.40
C VAL A 574 -28.30 -7.55 0.11
N ASN A 575 -29.36 -6.89 0.59
CA ASN A 575 -29.85 -7.11 1.95
C ASN A 575 -30.43 -8.53 1.96
N GLY A 576 -29.56 -9.52 1.81
CA GLY A 576 -29.95 -10.89 1.75
C GLY A 576 -30.32 -11.28 3.15
N ASN A 577 -31.62 -11.47 3.36
CA ASN A 577 -32.10 -12.30 4.46
C ASN A 577 -31.87 -13.80 4.17
N ASP A 578 -31.23 -14.09 3.04
CA ASP A 578 -30.93 -15.42 2.56
C ASP A 578 -29.60 -15.91 3.13
N TYR A 579 -29.53 -17.20 3.43
CA TYR A 579 -28.33 -17.88 3.93
C TYR A 579 -28.09 -19.14 3.12
N ASP A 580 -26.83 -19.59 3.04
CA ASP A 580 -26.41 -20.79 2.30
C ASP A 580 -25.57 -21.64 3.27
N VAL A 581 -26.17 -22.66 3.90
CA VAL A 581 -25.48 -23.46 4.90
C VAL A 581 -24.94 -24.74 4.27
N SER A 582 -23.62 -24.83 4.20
CA SER A 582 -22.90 -25.94 3.60
C SER A 582 -22.13 -26.78 4.61
N ILE A 583 -21.94 -28.06 4.30
CA ILE A 583 -20.97 -28.91 5.01
C ILE A 583 -19.62 -28.78 4.32
N THR A 584 -18.68 -28.05 4.92
CA THR A 584 -17.35 -27.81 4.34
C THR A 584 -16.31 -28.84 4.74
N ALA A 585 -16.52 -29.51 5.88
CA ALA A 585 -15.74 -30.68 6.26
C ALA A 585 -16.59 -31.67 7.03
N PHE A 586 -16.38 -32.96 6.76
CA PHE A 586 -16.98 -34.04 7.54
C PHE A 586 -15.94 -35.12 7.78
N ALA A 587 -15.63 -35.37 9.05
CA ALA A 587 -14.62 -36.33 9.44
C ALA A 587 -15.17 -37.34 10.44
N ALA A 588 -14.96 -38.61 10.12
CA ALA A 588 -15.14 -39.73 11.01
C ALA A 588 -13.79 -40.43 11.23
N PRO A 589 -13.54 -41.04 12.40
CA PRO A 589 -12.31 -41.77 12.66
C PRO A 589 -12.16 -42.89 11.64
N GLU A 590 -10.99 -43.02 11.00
CA GLU A 590 -10.79 -44.09 10.00
C GLU A 590 -10.96 -45.49 10.61
N ARG A 591 -10.61 -45.64 11.90
CA ARG A 591 -10.60 -46.91 12.64
C ARG A 591 -10.96 -46.69 14.11
N VAL A 592 -11.77 -47.60 14.63
CA VAL A 592 -12.10 -47.71 16.07
C VAL A 592 -12.18 -49.17 16.48
N LEU A 593 -12.07 -49.45 17.77
CA LEU A 593 -12.20 -50.77 18.36
C LEU A 593 -13.66 -51.09 18.72
N LEU A 594 -13.97 -52.38 18.90
CA LEU A 594 -15.29 -52.82 19.36
C LEU A 594 -15.65 -52.17 20.71
N GLY A 595 -16.81 -51.52 20.77
CA GLY A 595 -17.31 -50.86 21.98
C GLY A 595 -16.59 -49.56 22.35
N GLU A 596 -15.65 -49.08 21.52
CA GLU A 596 -14.93 -47.83 21.77
C GLU A 596 -15.84 -46.61 21.55
N ALA A 597 -15.77 -45.65 22.47
CA ALA A 597 -16.39 -44.35 22.31
C ALA A 597 -15.49 -43.47 21.43
N SER A 598 -16.08 -42.78 20.45
CA SER A 598 -15.38 -41.89 19.54
C SER A 598 -16.28 -40.70 19.17
N THR A 599 -15.73 -39.72 18.46
CA THR A 599 -16.48 -38.58 17.92
C THR A 599 -16.51 -38.62 16.40
N VAL A 600 -17.53 -38.02 15.80
CA VAL A 600 -17.52 -37.55 14.42
C VAL A 600 -17.61 -36.02 14.45
N SER A 601 -16.91 -35.33 13.56
CA SER A 601 -16.92 -33.88 13.48
C SER A 601 -17.51 -33.42 12.16
N VAL A 602 -18.40 -32.43 12.20
CA VAL A 602 -18.96 -31.77 11.03
C VAL A 602 -18.70 -30.27 11.13
N THR A 603 -18.12 -29.71 10.07
CA THR A 603 -17.88 -28.27 9.95
C THR A 603 -18.93 -27.69 9.03
N LEU A 604 -19.65 -26.71 9.55
CA LEU A 604 -20.69 -25.98 8.84
C LEU A 604 -20.17 -24.60 8.49
N SER A 605 -20.43 -24.15 7.26
CA SER A 605 -20.14 -22.78 6.83
C SER A 605 -21.41 -22.16 6.26
N ASN A 606 -21.62 -20.88 6.56
CA ASN A 606 -22.65 -20.07 5.92
C ASN A 606 -22.01 -19.17 4.85
N SER A 607 -22.34 -19.43 3.58
CA SER A 607 -21.86 -18.70 2.42
C SER A 607 -22.81 -17.58 1.99
N GLY A 608 -23.97 -17.45 2.64
CA GLY A 608 -24.95 -16.40 2.37
C GLY A 608 -24.83 -15.22 3.35
N PRO A 609 -25.47 -14.07 3.06
CA PRO A 609 -25.36 -12.82 3.82
C PRO A 609 -26.07 -12.79 5.19
N ALA A 610 -27.10 -13.61 5.42
CA ALA A 610 -27.86 -13.60 6.67
C ALA A 610 -27.29 -14.58 7.69
N VAL A 611 -27.46 -14.30 8.98
CA VAL A 611 -27.19 -15.27 10.05
C VAL A 611 -28.16 -16.45 9.94
N ALA A 612 -27.63 -17.67 9.95
CA ALA A 612 -28.41 -18.89 9.78
C ALA A 612 -28.62 -19.65 11.10
N ASP A 613 -29.82 -20.21 11.25
CA ASP A 613 -30.15 -21.18 12.30
C ASP A 613 -30.57 -22.50 11.65
N GLY A 614 -30.25 -23.63 12.27
CA GLY A 614 -30.59 -24.92 11.69
C GLY A 614 -30.21 -26.11 12.55
N ALA A 615 -30.24 -27.28 11.92
CA ALA A 615 -29.89 -28.54 12.55
C ALA A 615 -28.99 -29.37 11.64
N VAL A 616 -27.98 -30.03 12.21
CA VAL A 616 -27.24 -31.09 11.54
C VAL A 616 -27.79 -32.44 11.97
N SER A 617 -27.89 -33.38 11.04
CA SER A 617 -28.29 -34.77 11.26
C SER A 617 -27.23 -35.70 10.71
N ILE A 618 -26.73 -36.62 11.53
CA ILE A 618 -25.76 -37.64 11.11
C ILE A 618 -26.37 -39.03 11.29
N LEU A 619 -26.36 -39.83 10.22
CA LEU A 619 -26.82 -41.21 10.22
C LEU A 619 -25.67 -42.15 9.83
N GLY A 620 -25.31 -43.06 10.73
CA GLY A 620 -24.38 -44.15 10.43
C GLY A 620 -25.12 -45.39 9.93
N THR A 621 -24.70 -45.95 8.80
CA THR A 621 -25.18 -47.23 8.28
C THR A 621 -24.02 -48.21 8.16
N THR A 622 -24.13 -49.34 8.85
CA THR A 622 -23.16 -50.42 8.69
C THR A 622 -23.29 -51.09 7.33
N ASN A 623 -22.23 -51.73 6.84
CA ASN A 623 -22.27 -52.57 5.63
C ASN A 623 -23.20 -53.80 5.71
N ARG A 624 -23.90 -53.97 6.83
CA ARG A 624 -24.92 -55.01 7.08
C ARG A 624 -26.34 -54.45 7.23
N GLY A 625 -26.50 -53.13 7.10
CA GLY A 625 -27.79 -52.44 7.21
C GLY A 625 -28.24 -52.11 8.64
N GLU A 626 -27.40 -52.36 9.65
CA GLU A 626 -27.64 -51.86 11.03
C GLU A 626 -27.36 -50.34 11.07
N VAL A 627 -28.22 -49.58 11.75
CA VAL A 627 -28.18 -48.10 11.82
C VAL A 627 -27.62 -47.63 13.16
N ILE A 628 -26.80 -46.57 13.14
CA ILE A 628 -26.20 -45.90 14.29
C ILE A 628 -26.57 -44.42 14.22
N GLY A 629 -27.40 -43.93 15.15
CA GLY A 629 -28.02 -42.59 15.08
C GLY A 629 -29.53 -42.66 14.76
N PRO A 630 -30.15 -41.56 14.30
CA PRO A 630 -29.52 -40.29 13.93
C PRO A 630 -29.02 -39.51 15.14
N PHE A 631 -27.89 -38.84 14.99
CA PHE A 631 -27.41 -37.82 15.91
C PHE A 631 -27.86 -36.47 15.37
N MET A 632 -28.56 -35.68 16.19
CA MET A 632 -29.02 -34.35 15.80
C MET A 632 -28.46 -33.32 16.75
N GLU A 633 -27.95 -32.23 16.19
CA GLU A 633 -27.44 -31.07 16.93
C GLU A 633 -27.94 -29.79 16.28
N MET A 634 -28.45 -28.87 17.12
CA MET A 634 -28.94 -27.57 16.67
C MET A 634 -27.78 -26.58 16.68
N PHE A 635 -27.75 -25.68 15.71
CA PHE A 635 -26.92 -24.49 15.77
C PHE A 635 -27.80 -23.25 15.66
N ASP A 636 -27.44 -22.22 16.41
CA ASP A 636 -27.99 -20.89 16.30
C ASP A 636 -26.89 -19.89 15.95
N GLY A 637 -27.25 -18.82 15.26
CA GLY A 637 -26.34 -17.71 15.06
C GLY A 637 -25.15 -18.02 14.15
N LEU A 638 -25.27 -18.88 13.13
CA LEU A 638 -24.17 -19.16 12.20
C LEU A 638 -23.92 -17.95 11.28
N ILE A 639 -22.93 -17.14 11.68
CA ILE A 639 -22.54 -15.90 11.00
C ILE A 639 -21.86 -16.23 9.65
N PRO A 640 -22.14 -15.47 8.58
CA PRO A 640 -21.49 -15.61 7.29
C PRO A 640 -19.95 -15.64 7.40
N GLY A 641 -19.30 -16.55 6.69
CA GLY A 641 -17.83 -16.66 6.64
C GLY A 641 -17.15 -17.17 7.92
N ASN A 642 -17.89 -17.47 9.00
CA ASN A 642 -17.34 -18.01 10.24
C ASN A 642 -17.78 -19.46 10.45
N PRO A 643 -16.97 -20.46 10.04
CA PRO A 643 -17.35 -21.85 10.16
C PRO A 643 -17.40 -22.30 11.62
N ILE A 644 -18.42 -23.08 11.97
CA ILE A 644 -18.50 -23.77 13.26
C ILE A 644 -18.20 -25.26 13.07
N THR A 645 -17.58 -25.89 14.06
CA THR A 645 -17.38 -27.34 14.08
C THR A 645 -18.15 -27.94 15.24
N LEU A 646 -19.03 -28.89 14.91
CA LEU A 646 -19.82 -29.66 15.88
C LEU A 646 -19.18 -31.04 16.05
N GLU A 647 -18.96 -31.46 17.30
CA GLU A 647 -18.38 -32.76 17.64
C GLU A 647 -19.44 -33.66 18.27
N LEU A 648 -19.87 -34.68 17.53
CA LEU A 648 -20.93 -35.59 17.94
C LEU A 648 -20.34 -36.90 18.46
N PRO A 649 -20.50 -37.23 19.75
CA PRO A 649 -20.00 -38.48 20.32
C PRO A 649 -20.88 -39.67 19.89
N TRP A 650 -20.23 -40.80 19.63
CA TRP A 650 -20.88 -42.08 19.32
C TRP A 650 -20.08 -43.25 19.93
N THR A 651 -20.64 -44.46 19.90
CA THR A 651 -19.97 -45.67 20.40
C THR A 651 -20.04 -46.77 19.36
N ALA A 652 -18.90 -47.40 19.09
CA ALA A 652 -18.80 -48.47 18.11
C ALA A 652 -19.56 -49.73 18.55
N PRO A 653 -20.19 -50.48 17.62
CA PRO A 653 -20.79 -51.78 17.91
C PRO A 653 -19.80 -52.70 18.65
N ALA A 654 -20.23 -53.29 19.76
CA ALA A 654 -19.37 -54.10 20.62
C ALA A 654 -19.25 -55.57 20.17
N ASP A 655 -20.10 -56.02 19.25
CA ASP A 655 -20.28 -57.44 18.93
C ASP A 655 -19.59 -57.88 17.63
N LYS A 656 -19.38 -56.97 16.67
CA LYS A 656 -18.94 -57.34 15.30
C LYS A 656 -18.02 -56.30 14.64
N VAL A 657 -17.02 -56.82 13.92
CA VAL A 657 -16.22 -56.05 12.96
C VAL A 657 -17.12 -55.64 11.79
N THR A 658 -17.14 -54.34 11.51
CA THR A 658 -18.03 -53.73 10.53
C THR A 658 -17.39 -52.48 9.92
N THR A 659 -17.87 -52.06 8.75
CA THR A 659 -17.59 -50.74 8.21
C THR A 659 -18.87 -49.92 8.34
N ILE A 660 -18.76 -48.72 8.89
CA ILE A 660 -19.86 -47.78 9.03
C ILE A 660 -19.63 -46.66 8.01
N THR A 661 -20.63 -46.39 7.18
CA THR A 661 -20.72 -45.15 6.40
C THR A 661 -21.57 -44.18 7.20
N PHE A 662 -21.01 -43.03 7.57
CA PHE A 662 -21.77 -41.93 8.14
C PHE A 662 -22.16 -40.99 7.02
N ASP A 663 -23.41 -40.57 7.01
CA ASP A 663 -23.97 -39.56 6.12
C ASP A 663 -24.46 -38.40 6.99
N ALA A 664 -23.90 -37.21 6.77
CA ALA A 664 -24.28 -35.97 7.42
C ALA A 664 -25.15 -35.14 6.48
N SER A 665 -26.23 -34.58 7.01
CA SER A 665 -27.06 -33.60 6.31
C SER A 665 -27.32 -32.38 7.20
N VAL A 666 -27.28 -31.18 6.61
CA VAL A 666 -27.66 -29.95 7.30
C VAL A 666 -29.01 -29.44 6.79
N MET A 667 -29.88 -29.05 7.72
CA MET A 667 -31.22 -28.54 7.48
C MET A 667 -31.33 -27.12 8.04
N ALA A 668 -31.37 -26.13 7.15
CA ALA A 668 -31.63 -24.73 7.47
C ALA A 668 -32.80 -24.22 6.61
N SER A 669 -33.82 -23.62 7.22
CA SER A 669 -35.11 -23.35 6.57
C SER A 669 -35.12 -22.06 5.73
N GLY A 670 -34.74 -22.14 4.47
CA GLY A 670 -34.52 -20.95 3.63
C GLY A 670 -33.13 -20.95 2.99
N ASP A 671 -32.39 -22.05 3.16
CA ASP A 671 -31.14 -22.31 2.47
C ASP A 671 -31.32 -22.24 0.95
N ILE A 672 -30.49 -21.41 0.31
CA ILE A 672 -30.57 -21.14 -1.13
C ILE A 672 -29.85 -22.17 -2.00
N ASN A 673 -28.98 -23.01 -1.42
CA ASN A 673 -28.22 -24.01 -2.19
C ASN A 673 -28.19 -25.38 -1.50
N PRO A 674 -29.27 -26.17 -1.58
CA PRO A 674 -29.37 -27.46 -0.90
C PRO A 674 -28.39 -28.54 -1.39
N THR A 675 -27.60 -28.27 -2.44
CA THR A 675 -26.71 -29.27 -3.05
C THR A 675 -25.39 -29.46 -2.28
N ASN A 676 -25.04 -28.52 -1.40
CA ASN A 676 -23.82 -28.54 -0.58
C ASN A 676 -24.10 -28.97 0.88
N ASN A 677 -25.32 -29.46 1.15
CA ASN A 677 -25.81 -29.76 2.49
C ASN A 677 -25.55 -31.20 2.94
N GLU A 678 -24.90 -32.03 2.11
CA GLU A 678 -24.67 -33.45 2.37
C GLU A 678 -23.18 -33.82 2.26
N ALA A 679 -22.70 -34.66 3.20
CA ALA A 679 -21.35 -35.21 3.15
C ALA A 679 -21.31 -36.61 3.76
N SER A 680 -20.37 -37.46 3.32
CA SER A 680 -20.22 -38.83 3.82
C SER A 680 -18.79 -39.17 4.23
N ALA A 681 -18.64 -39.96 5.29
CA ALA A 681 -17.34 -40.46 5.78
C ALA A 681 -17.44 -41.93 6.20
N GLN A 682 -16.31 -42.64 6.29
CA GLN A 682 -16.30 -44.07 6.66
C GLN A 682 -15.39 -44.39 7.84
N THR A 683 -15.87 -45.28 8.72
CA THR A 683 -15.11 -45.82 9.84
C THR A 683 -15.06 -47.35 9.78
N LYS A 684 -13.88 -47.93 10.02
CA LYS A 684 -13.71 -49.39 10.15
C LYS A 684 -13.61 -49.80 11.61
N VAL A 685 -14.59 -50.55 12.10
CA VAL A 685 -14.59 -51.13 13.46
C VAL A 685 -13.81 -52.44 13.46
N ARG A 686 -12.80 -52.56 14.32
CA ARG A 686 -11.89 -53.72 14.39
C ARG A 686 -11.86 -54.37 15.77
N ARG A 687 -11.41 -55.62 15.82
CA ARG A 687 -10.98 -56.25 17.08
C ARG A 687 -9.61 -55.71 17.46
N ASN A 688 -9.34 -55.66 18.76
CA ASN A 688 -7.98 -55.48 19.30
C ASN A 688 -6.99 -56.46 18.66
#